data_AF-A0A829BK33-F1
#
_entry.id   AF-A0A829BK33-F1
#
_cell.length_a   1.000
_cell.length_b   1.000
_cell.length_c   1.000
_cell.angle_alpha   90.00
_cell.angle_beta   90.00
_cell.angle_gamma   90.00
#
_symmetry.space_group_name_H-M   'P 1'
#
loop_
_entity.id
_entity.type
_entity.pdbx_description
1 polymer ?
#
loop_
_entity_poly.entity_id
_entity_poly.type
_entity_poly.pdbx_seq_one_letter_code
_entity_poly.pdbx_strand_id
1 'polypeptide(L)'
;MDQKELLYSQFDVFNKQVIERYLPEVLDESDDIIQDIEEQISDYYRSTLIYLINEKRIDGSLIGSSPESRYNYFTNVLCQQGMILDEIEERFPTITQRVVISLKKYLELSKYVKEAFTADFSELLAEGYLDGVASDISSDDVKIKITGDIHNGNGVCIVAYQGKKVVFKKKSSQPNQLLQTLEREVSQYLDKEVYFISPFLDKGEYFWEKFVSSKPLLSEEEAKEFYCRVGYLLACAYMLNISDLHFENLISSHINPILVDVETVFSTSTFDTIANNDATFKIIESSRDSVLFTGLLPVSEADKVFGGDTSGVLGGIMIGEARIVINHNRDDIRVEKQKYKTENQDHLPYFSDSEGVKTYLNAEDYVDFIKSGFSELSEFFMHRKEFLKTLYSEYGHLQTRLLFRNTRDYSLIRQLLTSPVYCEQSHVLFEKMEDKFSEVDSHELCQSEEKQLLNMDIPYFYAEIASRDVRDDEGIVWQLTRTALSQVIKKLDNLSSAVINEQLDLIEFSIKTPNALYSTELQDAYRDFENNQQTQDQDVLISGINELTDVILENEKNSQEDGSTNWLTLKVTDYDAFELVPMDDSVYDGLAGMAIALSEVYDLVDDIRQEKIRLCLQRIFTTLSNSYLELQNQSYFVGKLGLFSALSRISPITGQELPDFVLDGDQDYLVDLDVSTADFLSSFTNEVVALRNSDIKIGNLNQALDKLDELKIISEDFISWDKLESNNVSLAHGNLGVEVALLCLAGNLERPEALQLFRKAKRFDDRQRLENGWVDKRNSDTSANWCHGSTGVLVARLVQLRLDDRYKLLSPSERTALEADLQHASKQIIDLGFDMTNFSLCHGTSGNLLALSYYQSYLPENDAQRLRAILDKEYRKLHAFGLTKGWMCSFNTKYNVYGLMTGLPGILYSTAKFLKGADSLDVLIPNL
;
A
#
# COMPACT_ATOMS: atom_id res chain seq x y z
N MET A 1 -20.87 -1.89 -35.99
CA MET A 1 -19.62 -2.57 -35.67
C MET A 1 -19.38 -2.39 -34.20
N ASP A 2 -19.11 -3.48 -33.50
CA ASP A 2 -18.53 -3.44 -32.16
C ASP A 2 -17.19 -2.66 -32.19
N GLN A 3 -16.76 -2.07 -31.08
CA GLN A 3 -15.48 -1.37 -30.97
C GLN A 3 -14.31 -2.29 -31.36
N LYS A 4 -14.39 -3.59 -31.04
CA LYS A 4 -13.40 -4.60 -31.46
C LYS A 4 -13.35 -4.74 -32.98
N GLU A 5 -14.50 -4.89 -33.64
CA GLU A 5 -14.57 -4.98 -35.11
C GLU A 5 -14.01 -3.71 -35.77
N LEU A 6 -14.28 -2.53 -35.21
CA LEU A 6 -13.74 -1.26 -35.71
C LEU A 6 -12.23 -1.16 -35.56
N LEU A 7 -11.68 -1.70 -34.48
CA LEU A 7 -10.24 -1.71 -34.22
C LEU A 7 -9.47 -2.61 -35.19
N TYR A 8 -9.96 -3.81 -35.48
CA TYR A 8 -9.28 -4.78 -36.35
C TYR A 8 -9.63 -4.64 -37.84
N SER A 9 -10.66 -3.87 -38.19
CA SER A 9 -10.93 -3.48 -39.59
C SER A 9 -9.91 -2.49 -40.19
N GLN A 10 -8.93 -2.04 -39.40
CA GLN A 10 -7.97 -1.02 -39.82
C GLN A 10 -6.70 -1.63 -40.37
N PHE A 11 -6.21 -1.09 -41.48
CA PHE A 11 -4.98 -1.53 -42.13
C PHE A 11 -4.97 -3.04 -42.44
N ASP A 12 -6.14 -3.66 -42.54
CA ASP A 12 -6.35 -5.09 -42.79
C ASP A 12 -5.53 -5.61 -43.98
N VAL A 13 -5.44 -4.83 -45.07
CA VAL A 13 -4.65 -5.18 -46.27
C VAL A 13 -3.14 -5.31 -45.97
N PHE A 14 -2.62 -4.58 -44.97
CA PHE A 14 -1.23 -4.70 -44.54
C PHE A 14 -0.94 -6.08 -43.93
N ASN A 15 -1.87 -6.62 -43.14
CA ASN A 15 -1.69 -7.91 -42.47
C ASN A 15 -1.43 -9.02 -43.49
N LYS A 16 -2.18 -9.01 -44.60
CA LYS A 16 -2.00 -9.98 -45.68
C LYS A 16 -0.60 -9.94 -46.31
N GLN A 17 -0.03 -8.74 -46.49
CA GLN A 17 1.34 -8.61 -47.02
C GLN A 17 2.39 -9.18 -46.05
N VAL A 18 2.20 -8.99 -44.75
CA VAL A 18 3.07 -9.60 -43.74
C VAL A 18 2.99 -11.12 -43.78
N ILE A 19 1.78 -11.69 -43.85
CA ILE A 19 1.56 -13.14 -43.95
C ILE A 19 2.22 -13.69 -45.22
N GLU A 20 1.90 -13.13 -46.40
CA GLU A 20 2.44 -13.60 -47.69
C GLU A 20 3.98 -13.59 -47.73
N ARG A 21 4.61 -12.62 -47.05
CA ARG A 21 6.07 -12.46 -47.04
C ARG A 21 6.77 -13.33 -46.01
N TYR A 22 6.23 -13.43 -44.79
CA TYR A 22 6.95 -13.98 -43.64
C TYR A 22 6.41 -15.31 -43.12
N LEU A 23 5.13 -15.59 -43.35
CA LEU A 23 4.40 -16.74 -42.81
C LEU A 23 3.46 -17.34 -43.87
N PRO A 24 3.93 -17.64 -45.09
CA PRO A 24 3.07 -18.11 -46.18
C PRO A 24 2.31 -19.40 -45.83
N GLU A 25 2.83 -20.21 -44.91
CA GLU A 25 2.18 -21.41 -44.39
C GLU A 25 0.83 -21.14 -43.70
N VAL A 26 0.61 -19.93 -43.16
CA VAL A 26 -0.65 -19.56 -42.51
C VAL A 26 -1.81 -19.47 -43.51
N LEU A 27 -1.53 -19.26 -44.80
CA LEU A 27 -2.55 -19.20 -45.85
C LEU A 27 -3.24 -20.55 -46.11
N ASP A 28 -2.63 -21.65 -45.66
CA ASP A 28 -3.16 -23.01 -45.77
C ASP A 28 -3.89 -23.46 -44.48
N GLU A 29 -3.93 -22.63 -43.43
CA GLU A 29 -4.64 -22.89 -42.17
C GLU A 29 -6.13 -22.49 -42.24
N SER A 30 -6.89 -22.77 -41.17
CA SER A 30 -8.30 -22.38 -41.09
C SER A 30 -8.48 -20.86 -40.97
N ASP A 31 -9.63 -20.36 -41.44
CA ASP A 31 -9.98 -18.92 -41.39
C ASP A 31 -9.85 -18.32 -39.97
N ASP A 32 -10.15 -19.11 -38.93
CA ASP A 32 -10.00 -18.67 -37.53
C ASP A 32 -8.54 -18.38 -37.17
N ILE A 33 -7.59 -19.21 -37.61
CA ILE A 33 -6.15 -19.04 -37.32
C ILE A 33 -5.59 -17.87 -38.12
N ILE A 34 -6.01 -17.72 -39.37
CA ILE A 34 -5.65 -16.56 -40.18
C ILE A 34 -6.10 -15.29 -39.46
N GLN A 35 -7.35 -15.25 -38.98
CA GLN A 35 -7.88 -14.09 -38.25
C GLN A 35 -7.09 -13.80 -36.96
N ASP A 36 -6.76 -14.82 -36.15
CA ASP A 36 -5.96 -14.63 -34.93
C ASP A 36 -4.58 -14.04 -35.22
N ILE A 37 -3.93 -14.49 -36.30
CA ILE A 37 -2.63 -13.98 -36.75
C ILE A 37 -2.77 -12.55 -37.27
N GLU A 38 -3.82 -12.23 -38.02
CA GLU A 38 -4.11 -10.87 -38.48
C GLU A 38 -4.37 -9.91 -37.30
N GLU A 39 -5.09 -10.33 -36.26
CA GLU A 39 -5.30 -9.54 -35.04
C GLU A 39 -3.95 -9.24 -34.37
N GLN A 40 -3.05 -10.23 -34.23
CA GLN A 40 -1.72 -10.01 -33.65
C GLN A 40 -0.81 -9.11 -34.50
N ILE A 41 -0.78 -9.30 -35.81
CA ILE A 41 -0.03 -8.42 -36.72
C ILE A 41 -0.53 -6.99 -36.56
N SER A 42 -1.85 -6.80 -36.51
CA SER A 42 -2.47 -5.49 -36.29
C SER A 42 -1.97 -4.89 -34.98
N ASP A 43 -2.02 -5.63 -33.87
CA ASP A 43 -1.65 -5.12 -32.54
C ASP A 43 -0.18 -4.72 -32.43
N TYR A 44 0.73 -5.50 -33.01
CA TYR A 44 2.15 -5.16 -33.03
C TYR A 44 2.47 -3.96 -33.93
N TYR A 45 1.96 -3.94 -35.17
CA TYR A 45 2.31 -2.90 -36.14
C TYR A 45 1.48 -1.62 -36.00
N ARG A 46 0.37 -1.62 -35.23
CA ARG A 46 -0.56 -0.49 -35.11
C ARG A 46 0.15 0.84 -34.85
N SER A 47 1.06 0.85 -33.89
CA SER A 47 1.77 2.07 -33.49
C SER A 47 2.65 2.61 -34.62
N THR A 48 3.33 1.73 -35.35
CA THR A 48 4.17 2.05 -36.50
C THR A 48 3.34 2.50 -37.70
N LEU A 49 2.22 1.85 -37.98
CA LEU A 49 1.32 2.24 -39.07
C LEU A 49 0.69 3.62 -38.81
N ILE A 50 0.25 3.89 -37.58
CA ILE A 50 -0.24 5.21 -37.16
C ILE A 50 0.88 6.26 -37.27
N TYR A 51 2.12 5.92 -36.92
CA TYR A 51 3.26 6.82 -37.07
C TYR A 51 3.48 7.18 -38.55
N LEU A 52 3.57 6.17 -39.43
CA LEU A 52 3.88 6.36 -40.85
C LEU A 52 2.77 7.11 -41.62
N ILE A 53 1.50 6.80 -41.37
CA ILE A 53 0.40 7.53 -42.03
C ILE A 53 0.37 9.01 -41.62
N ASN A 54 0.68 9.32 -40.36
CA ASN A 54 0.74 10.70 -39.88
C ASN A 54 1.93 11.46 -40.49
N GLU A 55 3.09 10.81 -40.61
CA GLU A 55 4.25 11.39 -41.28
C GLU A 55 3.92 11.73 -42.74
N LYS A 56 3.32 10.78 -43.48
CA LYS A 56 2.90 10.96 -44.88
C LYS A 56 1.75 11.97 -45.06
N ARG A 57 0.93 12.15 -44.03
CA ARG A 57 -0.08 13.23 -44.00
C ARG A 57 0.59 14.59 -43.88
N ILE A 58 1.60 14.72 -43.01
CA ILE A 58 2.30 15.98 -42.76
C ILE A 58 3.18 16.38 -43.94
N ASP A 59 3.83 15.42 -44.61
CA ASP A 59 4.69 15.67 -45.78
C ASP A 59 3.91 15.87 -47.10
N GLY A 60 2.60 15.57 -47.10
CA GLY A 60 1.71 15.74 -48.25
C GLY A 60 1.81 14.64 -49.31
N SER A 61 2.35 13.47 -48.99
CA SER A 61 2.53 12.34 -49.92
C SER A 61 1.29 11.46 -50.13
N LEU A 62 0.24 11.63 -49.32
CA LEU A 62 -1.02 10.90 -49.46
C LEU A 62 -1.95 11.52 -50.51
N ILE A 63 -2.47 10.70 -51.44
CA ILE A 63 -3.40 11.15 -52.49
C ILE A 63 -4.84 11.06 -51.98
N GLY A 64 -5.57 12.18 -51.98
CA GLY A 64 -6.99 12.20 -51.64
C GLY A 64 -7.50 13.57 -51.16
N SER A 65 -8.74 13.91 -51.51
CA SER A 65 -9.37 15.19 -51.14
C SER A 65 -9.93 15.22 -49.71
N SER A 66 -10.14 14.07 -49.08
CA SER A 66 -10.60 13.94 -47.69
C SER A 66 -9.65 13.06 -46.84
N PRO A 67 -9.68 13.17 -45.51
CA PRO A 67 -8.96 12.29 -44.59
C PRO A 67 -9.16 10.79 -44.86
N GLU A 68 -10.38 10.38 -45.16
CA GLU A 68 -10.75 8.99 -45.47
C GLU A 68 -10.18 8.55 -46.81
N SER A 69 -10.20 9.41 -47.83
CA SER A 69 -9.59 9.08 -49.13
C SER A 69 -8.07 8.93 -49.05
N ARG A 70 -7.41 9.71 -48.19
CA ARG A 70 -5.97 9.61 -47.94
C ARG A 70 -5.60 8.36 -47.12
N TYR A 71 -6.45 7.99 -46.16
CA TYR A 71 -6.35 6.69 -45.49
C TYR A 71 -6.51 5.53 -46.46
N ASN A 72 -7.51 5.57 -47.32
CA ASN A 72 -7.72 4.53 -48.35
C ASN A 72 -6.55 4.44 -49.32
N TYR A 73 -5.92 5.55 -49.67
CA TYR A 73 -4.68 5.54 -50.46
C TYR A 73 -3.53 4.87 -49.70
N PHE A 74 -3.34 5.18 -48.41
CA PHE A 74 -2.34 4.53 -47.57
C PHE A 74 -2.56 3.00 -47.52
N THR A 75 -3.78 2.55 -47.20
CA THR A 75 -4.07 1.11 -47.04
C THR A 75 -4.14 0.36 -48.39
N ASN A 76 -4.96 0.83 -49.33
CA ASN A 76 -5.26 0.09 -50.56
C ASN A 76 -4.29 0.36 -51.72
N VAL A 77 -3.30 1.25 -51.53
CA VAL A 77 -2.24 1.46 -52.52
C VAL A 77 -0.89 1.17 -51.87
N LEU A 78 -0.51 1.91 -50.83
CA LEU A 78 0.83 1.78 -50.26
C LEU A 78 1.01 0.47 -49.48
N CYS A 79 0.09 0.12 -48.58
CA CYS A 79 0.16 -1.17 -47.88
C CYS A 79 -0.05 -2.33 -48.85
N GLN A 80 -1.07 -2.26 -49.72
CA GLN A 80 -1.36 -3.34 -50.68
C GLN A 80 -0.20 -3.67 -51.63
N GLN A 81 0.59 -2.67 -52.03
CA GLN A 81 1.76 -2.88 -52.91
C GLN A 81 3.02 -3.30 -52.14
N GLY A 82 2.94 -3.49 -50.82
CA GLY A 82 4.07 -3.85 -49.96
C GLY A 82 4.99 -2.67 -49.61
N MET A 83 4.75 -1.47 -50.13
CA MET A 83 5.65 -0.31 -49.97
C MET A 83 5.81 0.12 -48.51
N ILE A 84 4.74 0.05 -47.71
CA ILE A 84 4.82 0.38 -46.28
C ILE A 84 5.60 -0.68 -45.52
N LEU A 85 5.48 -1.95 -45.90
CA LEU A 85 6.26 -3.03 -45.28
C LEU A 85 7.75 -2.88 -45.61
N ASP A 86 8.08 -2.57 -46.87
CA ASP A 86 9.46 -2.28 -47.30
C ASP A 86 10.05 -1.08 -46.51
N GLU A 87 9.25 -0.03 -46.30
CA GLU A 87 9.67 1.14 -45.52
C GLU A 87 9.92 0.81 -44.03
N ILE A 88 9.08 -0.06 -43.44
CA ILE A 88 9.29 -0.53 -42.05
C ILE A 88 10.56 -1.38 -41.97
N GLU A 89 10.81 -2.26 -42.93
CA GLU A 89 12.02 -3.08 -42.98
C GLU A 89 13.30 -2.23 -43.13
N GLU A 90 13.23 -1.13 -43.89
CA GLU A 90 14.36 -0.21 -44.06
C GLU A 90 14.61 0.65 -42.81
N ARG A 91 13.56 1.21 -42.20
CA ARG A 91 13.67 2.21 -41.13
C ARG A 91 13.64 1.62 -39.72
N PHE A 92 12.91 0.52 -39.54
CA PHE A 92 12.64 -0.11 -38.24
C PHE A 92 12.80 -1.64 -38.31
N PRO A 93 13.93 -2.17 -38.83
CA PRO A 93 14.11 -3.60 -39.08
C PRO A 93 13.89 -4.47 -37.83
N THR A 94 14.22 -3.96 -36.64
CA THR A 94 14.04 -4.68 -35.38
C THR A 94 12.57 -4.92 -35.03
N ILE A 95 11.64 -4.04 -35.43
CA ILE A 95 10.20 -4.25 -35.24
C ILE A 95 9.78 -5.49 -36.00
N THR A 96 10.08 -5.56 -37.31
CA THR A 96 9.70 -6.71 -38.14
C THR A 96 10.31 -8.01 -37.63
N GLN A 97 11.59 -8.00 -37.24
CA GLN A 97 12.24 -9.16 -36.65
C GLN A 97 11.51 -9.66 -35.40
N ARG A 98 11.21 -8.76 -34.46
CA ARG A 98 10.52 -9.07 -33.20
C ARG A 98 9.10 -9.60 -33.43
N VAL A 99 8.34 -8.96 -34.32
CA VAL A 99 6.97 -9.40 -34.65
C VAL A 99 6.97 -10.80 -35.26
N VAL A 100 7.87 -11.06 -36.21
CA VAL A 100 7.98 -12.39 -36.83
C VAL A 100 8.38 -13.46 -35.80
N ILE A 101 9.27 -13.14 -34.85
CA ILE A 101 9.61 -14.06 -33.73
C ILE A 101 8.37 -14.39 -32.91
N SER A 102 7.60 -13.39 -32.48
CA SER A 102 6.37 -13.60 -31.69
C SER A 102 5.33 -14.44 -32.42
N LEU A 103 5.08 -14.17 -33.70
CA LEU A 103 4.11 -14.90 -34.50
C LEU A 103 4.52 -16.36 -34.74
N LYS A 104 5.81 -16.62 -34.99
CA LYS A 104 6.33 -17.99 -35.14
C LYS A 104 6.12 -18.81 -33.88
N LYS A 105 6.43 -18.24 -32.70
CA LYS A 105 6.19 -18.89 -31.41
C LYS A 105 4.71 -19.22 -31.19
N TYR A 106 3.82 -18.29 -31.54
CA TYR A 106 2.37 -18.54 -31.47
C TYR A 106 1.94 -19.72 -32.34
N LEU A 107 2.42 -19.77 -33.59
CA LEU A 107 2.11 -20.86 -34.52
C LEU A 107 2.70 -22.20 -34.06
N GLU A 108 3.94 -22.20 -33.59
CA GLU A 108 4.61 -23.40 -33.05
C GLU A 108 3.86 -23.97 -31.84
N LEU A 109 3.44 -23.12 -30.90
CA LEU A 109 2.65 -23.53 -29.75
C LEU A 109 1.27 -24.06 -30.17
N SER A 110 0.57 -23.34 -31.06
CA SER A 110 -0.72 -23.78 -31.59
C SER A 110 -0.63 -25.15 -32.26
N LYS A 111 0.40 -25.36 -33.09
CA LYS A 111 0.67 -26.65 -33.73
C LYS A 111 0.94 -27.75 -32.71
N TYR A 112 1.80 -27.49 -31.72
CA TYR A 112 2.10 -28.44 -30.66
C TYR A 112 0.82 -28.86 -29.91
N VAL A 113 -0.06 -27.91 -29.59
CA VAL A 113 -1.32 -28.16 -28.90
C VAL A 113 -2.28 -28.99 -29.75
N LYS A 114 -2.38 -28.72 -31.07
CA LYS A 114 -3.19 -29.56 -31.98
C LYS A 114 -2.70 -31.01 -31.99
N GLU A 115 -1.38 -31.20 -32.07
CA GLU A 115 -0.74 -32.52 -32.08
C GLU A 115 -0.98 -33.25 -30.75
N ALA A 116 -0.77 -32.58 -29.61
CA ALA A 116 -1.04 -33.12 -28.29
C ALA A 116 -2.52 -33.47 -28.10
N PHE A 117 -3.43 -32.58 -28.48
CA PHE A 117 -4.87 -32.82 -28.39
C PHE A 117 -5.28 -34.06 -29.18
N THR A 118 -4.77 -34.20 -30.40
CA THR A 118 -5.05 -35.35 -31.27
C THR A 118 -4.53 -36.65 -30.66
N ALA A 119 -3.32 -36.62 -30.10
CA ALA A 119 -2.71 -37.79 -29.46
C ALA A 119 -3.45 -38.24 -28.19
N ASP A 120 -3.94 -37.29 -27.40
CA ASP A 120 -4.55 -37.55 -26.10
C ASP A 120 -6.09 -37.64 -26.12
N PHE A 121 -6.73 -37.37 -27.25
CA PHE A 121 -8.18 -37.25 -27.38
C PHE A 121 -8.96 -38.43 -26.79
N SER A 122 -8.51 -39.67 -27.02
CA SER A 122 -9.18 -40.85 -26.49
C SER A 122 -9.15 -40.92 -24.97
N GLU A 123 -8.06 -40.45 -24.35
CA GLU A 123 -7.89 -40.40 -22.90
C GLU A 123 -8.73 -39.26 -22.31
N LEU A 124 -8.75 -38.09 -22.97
CA LEU A 124 -9.60 -36.95 -22.59
C LEU A 124 -11.10 -37.33 -22.59
N LEU A 125 -11.55 -38.15 -23.55
CA LEU A 125 -12.91 -38.69 -23.55
C LEU A 125 -13.15 -39.72 -22.45
N ALA A 126 -12.22 -40.65 -22.25
CA ALA A 126 -12.34 -41.72 -21.25
C ALA A 126 -12.44 -41.17 -19.82
N GLU A 127 -11.67 -40.12 -19.51
CA GLU A 127 -11.62 -39.46 -18.20
C GLU A 127 -12.67 -38.32 -18.06
N GLY A 128 -13.52 -38.14 -19.07
CA GLY A 128 -14.62 -37.17 -19.06
C GLY A 128 -14.18 -35.70 -18.99
N TYR A 129 -13.06 -35.36 -19.64
CA TYR A 129 -12.66 -33.97 -19.91
C TYR A 129 -13.45 -33.41 -21.10
N LEU A 130 -13.93 -34.29 -21.98
CA LEU A 130 -14.79 -34.00 -23.12
C LEU A 130 -15.97 -34.99 -23.14
N ASP A 131 -17.09 -34.57 -23.73
CA ASP A 131 -18.24 -35.44 -24.00
C ASP A 131 -18.30 -35.77 -25.51
N GLY A 132 -18.36 -37.05 -25.89
CA GLY A 132 -18.42 -37.44 -27.31
C GLY A 132 -18.27 -38.94 -27.58
N VAL A 133 -18.43 -39.35 -28.85
CA VAL A 133 -18.14 -40.71 -29.33
C VAL A 133 -16.78 -40.68 -30.03
N ALA A 134 -15.88 -41.61 -29.68
CA ALA A 134 -14.60 -41.78 -30.36
C ALA A 134 -14.83 -42.00 -31.87
N SER A 135 -14.64 -40.94 -32.64
CA SER A 135 -14.70 -40.90 -34.10
C SER A 135 -13.49 -40.12 -34.59
N ASP A 136 -13.15 -40.25 -35.88
CA ASP A 136 -12.00 -39.55 -36.45
C ASP A 136 -12.13 -38.04 -36.21
N ILE A 137 -11.13 -37.48 -35.52
CA ILE A 137 -11.05 -36.05 -35.18
C ILE A 137 -10.88 -35.29 -36.50
N SER A 138 -11.84 -34.41 -36.81
CA SER A 138 -11.60 -33.38 -37.81
C SER A 138 -10.74 -32.29 -37.18
N SER A 139 -9.54 -32.05 -37.73
CA SER A 139 -8.65 -30.97 -37.27
C SER A 139 -9.33 -29.60 -37.32
N ASP A 140 -10.31 -29.43 -38.21
CA ASP A 140 -11.00 -28.17 -38.45
C ASP A 140 -12.01 -27.83 -37.34
N ASP A 141 -12.39 -28.82 -36.51
CA ASP A 141 -13.33 -28.63 -35.39
C ASP A 141 -12.63 -28.19 -34.09
N VAL A 142 -11.29 -28.15 -34.09
CA VAL A 142 -10.47 -27.81 -32.92
C VAL A 142 -10.08 -26.33 -32.98
N LYS A 143 -10.61 -25.52 -32.07
CA LYS A 143 -10.22 -24.12 -31.91
C LYS A 143 -9.29 -23.95 -30.73
N ILE A 144 -8.16 -23.30 -30.94
CA ILE A 144 -7.16 -23.06 -29.90
C ILE A 144 -7.10 -21.57 -29.63
N LYS A 145 -7.31 -21.19 -28.37
CA LYS A 145 -7.08 -19.85 -27.89
C LYS A 145 -5.92 -19.87 -26.91
N ILE A 146 -4.79 -19.26 -27.28
CA ILE A 146 -3.69 -19.05 -26.33
C ILE A 146 -4.14 -17.97 -25.34
N THR A 147 -3.99 -18.25 -24.05
CA THR A 147 -4.39 -17.40 -22.94
C THR A 147 -3.20 -17.15 -22.04
N GLY A 148 -2.96 -15.88 -21.68
CA GLY A 148 -1.77 -15.48 -20.93
C GLY A 148 -0.55 -15.23 -21.83
N ASP A 149 0.60 -15.01 -21.20
CA ASP A 149 1.86 -14.75 -21.89
C ASP A 149 2.55 -16.05 -22.35
N ILE A 150 3.28 -15.95 -23.46
CA ILE A 150 4.16 -17.01 -23.96
C ILE A 150 5.53 -16.82 -23.33
N HIS A 151 6.06 -17.88 -22.72
CA HIS A 151 7.37 -17.93 -22.10
C HIS A 151 8.19 -19.02 -22.79
N ASN A 152 9.15 -18.62 -23.64
CA ASN A 152 10.02 -19.54 -24.37
C ASN A 152 9.26 -20.64 -25.15
N GLY A 153 8.16 -20.26 -25.80
CA GLY A 153 7.30 -21.18 -26.57
C GLY A 153 6.37 -22.05 -25.71
N ASN A 154 6.29 -21.82 -24.39
CA ASN A 154 5.32 -22.42 -23.49
C ASN A 154 4.19 -21.42 -23.19
N GLY A 155 2.99 -21.93 -22.97
CA GLY A 155 1.83 -21.09 -22.65
C GLY A 155 0.62 -21.93 -22.26
N VAL A 156 -0.43 -21.24 -21.79
CA VAL A 156 -1.72 -21.85 -21.47
C VAL A 156 -2.64 -21.69 -22.67
N CYS A 157 -3.35 -22.76 -23.04
CA CYS A 157 -4.26 -22.74 -24.18
C CYS A 157 -5.63 -23.29 -23.79
N ILE A 158 -6.69 -22.57 -24.14
CA ILE A 158 -8.05 -23.12 -24.11
C ILE A 158 -8.32 -23.78 -25.44
N VAL A 159 -8.54 -25.09 -25.42
CA VAL A 159 -8.91 -25.88 -26.60
C VAL A 159 -10.41 -26.10 -26.57
N ALA A 160 -11.10 -25.63 -27.60
CA ALA A 160 -12.53 -25.83 -27.78
C ALA A 160 -12.79 -26.84 -28.90
N TYR A 161 -13.63 -27.84 -28.61
CA TYR A 161 -14.02 -28.90 -29.54
C TYR A 161 -15.51 -29.21 -29.34
N GLN A 162 -16.30 -29.11 -30.42
CA GLN A 162 -17.76 -29.37 -30.41
C GLN A 162 -18.53 -28.67 -29.27
N GLY A 163 -18.13 -27.43 -28.94
CA GLY A 163 -18.74 -26.63 -27.87
C GLY A 163 -18.29 -26.98 -26.45
N LYS A 164 -17.41 -27.97 -26.28
CA LYS A 164 -16.73 -28.29 -25.02
C LYS A 164 -15.35 -27.65 -24.98
N LYS A 165 -14.81 -27.45 -23.78
CA LYS A 165 -13.52 -26.81 -23.55
C LYS A 165 -12.65 -27.65 -22.63
N VAL A 166 -11.36 -27.67 -22.91
CA VAL A 166 -10.31 -28.22 -22.04
C VAL A 166 -9.14 -27.23 -22.01
N VAL A 167 -8.42 -27.16 -20.90
CA VAL A 167 -7.26 -26.28 -20.75
C VAL A 167 -6.00 -27.10 -20.92
N PHE A 168 -5.09 -26.65 -21.77
CA PHE A 168 -3.76 -27.19 -21.96
C PHE A 168 -2.73 -26.30 -21.29
N LYS A 169 -1.79 -26.89 -20.54
CA LYS A 169 -0.71 -26.17 -19.88
C LYS A 169 0.62 -26.88 -20.14
N LYS A 170 1.53 -26.22 -20.84
CA LYS A 170 2.89 -26.71 -21.08
C LYS A 170 3.84 -26.30 -19.96
N LYS A 171 3.61 -26.88 -18.78
CA LYS A 171 4.42 -26.70 -17.58
C LYS A 171 4.25 -27.91 -16.67
N SER A 172 5.07 -28.01 -15.61
CA SER A 172 4.99 -29.10 -14.65
C SER A 172 3.66 -29.11 -13.88
N SER A 173 3.04 -30.28 -13.71
CA SER A 173 1.87 -30.46 -12.84
C SER A 173 2.24 -30.83 -11.40
N GLN A 174 3.52 -30.78 -11.00
CA GLN A 174 3.96 -31.09 -9.63
C GLN A 174 3.21 -30.25 -8.56
N PRO A 175 2.97 -28.94 -8.75
CA PRO A 175 2.14 -28.16 -7.81
C PRO A 175 0.70 -28.70 -7.69
N ASN A 176 0.07 -29.07 -8.81
CA ASN A 176 -1.26 -29.69 -8.80
C ASN A 176 -1.28 -31.04 -8.06
N GLN A 177 -0.25 -31.88 -8.24
CA GLN A 177 -0.14 -33.18 -7.56
C GLN A 177 0.02 -33.04 -6.04
N LEU A 178 0.82 -32.06 -5.60
CA LEU A 178 0.95 -31.73 -4.18
C LEU A 178 -0.38 -31.28 -3.59
N LEU A 179 -1.06 -30.35 -4.25
CA LEU A 179 -2.36 -29.84 -3.78
C LEU A 179 -3.43 -30.94 -3.79
N GLN A 180 -3.51 -31.77 -4.82
CA GLN A 180 -4.43 -32.92 -4.84
C GLN A 180 -4.19 -33.88 -3.67
N THR A 181 -2.91 -34.11 -3.32
CA THR A 181 -2.54 -34.95 -2.17
C THR A 181 -2.99 -34.32 -0.86
N LEU A 182 -2.79 -33.00 -0.71
CA LEU A 182 -3.23 -32.24 0.46
C LEU A 182 -4.76 -32.23 0.58
N GLU A 183 -5.47 -31.93 -0.51
CA GLU A 183 -6.94 -31.93 -0.60
C GLU A 183 -7.56 -33.26 -0.15
N ARG A 184 -6.94 -34.39 -0.52
CA ARG A 184 -7.37 -35.72 -0.06
C ARG A 184 -7.25 -35.89 1.45
N GLU A 185 -6.12 -35.47 2.03
CA GLU A 185 -5.87 -35.56 3.48
C GLU A 185 -6.78 -34.61 4.27
N VAL A 186 -7.00 -33.41 3.75
CA VAL A 186 -7.92 -32.42 4.30
C VAL A 186 -9.35 -32.93 4.25
N SER A 187 -9.77 -33.48 3.10
CA SER A 187 -11.12 -34.04 2.95
C SER A 187 -11.37 -35.18 3.94
N GLN A 188 -10.38 -36.05 4.14
CA GLN A 188 -10.45 -37.12 5.13
C GLN A 188 -10.51 -36.59 6.57
N TYR A 189 -9.75 -35.53 6.89
CA TYR A 189 -9.75 -34.93 8.22
C TYR A 189 -11.08 -34.27 8.56
N LEU A 190 -11.67 -33.55 7.61
CA LEU A 190 -12.92 -32.82 7.78
C LEU A 190 -14.18 -33.69 7.58
N ASP A 191 -14.01 -34.97 7.20
CA ASP A 191 -15.10 -35.89 6.80
C ASP A 191 -16.05 -35.26 5.75
N LYS A 192 -15.47 -34.49 4.81
CA LYS A 192 -16.19 -33.83 3.72
C LYS A 192 -15.29 -33.60 2.52
N GLU A 193 -15.87 -33.62 1.32
CA GLU A 193 -15.12 -33.40 0.09
C GLU A 193 -14.71 -31.92 -0.06
N VAL A 194 -13.39 -31.65 -0.06
CA VAL A 194 -12.78 -30.33 -0.23
C VAL A 194 -11.73 -30.41 -1.33
N TYR A 195 -11.88 -29.54 -2.33
CA TYR A 195 -10.93 -29.38 -3.42
C TYR A 195 -10.91 -27.92 -3.89
N PHE A 196 -9.73 -27.48 -4.33
CA PHE A 196 -9.43 -26.13 -4.81
C PHE A 196 -8.86 -26.15 -6.22
N ILE A 197 -8.44 -27.29 -6.76
CA ILE A 197 -7.96 -27.39 -8.14
C ILE A 197 -8.94 -28.17 -9.02
N SER A 198 -8.92 -27.88 -10.32
CA SER A 198 -9.65 -28.67 -11.31
C SER A 198 -8.98 -30.05 -11.51
N PRO A 199 -9.74 -31.12 -11.82
CA PRO A 199 -9.16 -32.38 -12.26
C PRO A 199 -8.20 -32.16 -13.43
N PHE A 200 -7.03 -32.79 -13.35
CA PHE A 200 -5.98 -32.69 -14.36
C PHE A 200 -5.42 -34.05 -14.78
N LEU A 201 -4.94 -34.13 -16.02
CA LEU A 201 -4.32 -35.28 -16.65
C LEU A 201 -2.87 -34.94 -16.99
N ASP A 202 -1.95 -35.46 -16.19
CA ASP A 202 -0.51 -35.27 -16.35
C ASP A 202 0.06 -36.13 -17.48
N LYS A 203 0.86 -35.51 -18.35
CA LYS A 203 1.55 -36.13 -19.49
C LYS A 203 3.07 -35.96 -19.41
N GLY A 204 3.59 -35.51 -18.26
CA GLY A 204 5.00 -35.29 -17.98
C GLY A 204 5.45 -33.86 -18.29
N GLU A 205 5.56 -33.51 -19.57
CA GLU A 205 6.04 -32.17 -20.01
C GLU A 205 4.91 -31.13 -20.10
N TYR A 206 3.67 -31.57 -20.07
CA TYR A 206 2.46 -30.77 -20.10
C TYR A 206 1.33 -31.54 -19.42
N PHE A 207 0.21 -30.86 -19.20
CA PHE A 207 -0.99 -31.49 -18.67
C PHE A 207 -2.26 -30.83 -19.21
N TRP A 208 -3.36 -31.57 -19.12
CA TRP A 208 -4.70 -31.09 -19.42
C TRP A 208 -5.49 -30.86 -18.13
N GLU A 209 -6.30 -29.80 -18.07
CA GLU A 209 -7.23 -29.52 -16.97
C GLU A 209 -8.65 -29.43 -17.50
N LYS A 210 -9.62 -29.90 -16.70
CA LYS A 210 -11.04 -29.67 -17.02
C LYS A 210 -11.31 -28.16 -16.98
N PHE A 211 -11.98 -27.67 -18.01
CA PHE A 211 -12.38 -26.26 -18.05
C PHE A 211 -13.39 -25.95 -16.96
N VAL A 212 -13.07 -24.98 -16.11
CA VAL A 212 -13.93 -24.53 -15.01
C VAL A 212 -14.63 -23.24 -15.42
N SER A 213 -15.92 -23.14 -15.09
CA SER A 213 -16.73 -21.95 -15.31
C SER A 213 -17.40 -21.54 -14.02
N SER A 214 -17.61 -20.23 -13.85
CA SER A 214 -18.38 -19.70 -12.72
C SER A 214 -19.80 -20.30 -12.70
N LYS A 215 -20.28 -20.72 -11.53
CA LYS A 215 -21.61 -21.38 -11.34
C LYS A 215 -22.35 -20.80 -10.13
N PRO A 216 -23.68 -20.64 -10.20
CA PRO A 216 -24.46 -20.00 -9.15
C PRO A 216 -24.55 -20.87 -7.90
N LEU A 217 -24.75 -20.21 -6.75
CA LEU A 217 -25.22 -20.81 -5.51
C LEU A 217 -26.74 -20.95 -5.52
N LEU A 218 -27.26 -21.86 -4.71
CA LEU A 218 -28.69 -22.20 -4.60
C LEU A 218 -29.32 -21.73 -3.29
N SER A 219 -28.55 -21.48 -2.23
CA SER A 219 -29.07 -21.00 -0.95
C SER A 219 -28.04 -20.19 -0.14
N GLU A 220 -28.52 -19.56 0.94
CA GLU A 220 -27.67 -18.83 1.88
C GLU A 220 -26.71 -19.77 2.64
N GLU A 221 -27.11 -21.02 2.90
CA GLU A 221 -26.24 -22.04 3.48
C GLU A 221 -25.09 -22.41 2.55
N GLU A 222 -25.33 -22.47 1.24
CA GLU A 222 -24.25 -22.67 0.27
C GLU A 222 -23.30 -21.46 0.20
N ALA A 223 -23.82 -20.23 0.40
CA ALA A 223 -22.96 -19.05 0.53
C ALA A 223 -22.06 -19.12 1.78
N LYS A 224 -22.61 -19.54 2.92
CA LYS A 224 -21.85 -19.76 4.17
C LYS A 224 -20.77 -20.83 3.98
N GLU A 225 -21.10 -21.94 3.32
CA GLU A 225 -20.13 -22.99 3.02
C GLU A 225 -19.06 -22.54 2.00
N PHE A 226 -19.43 -21.75 0.98
CA PHE A 226 -18.47 -21.17 0.03
C PHE A 226 -17.41 -20.33 0.76
N TYR A 227 -17.85 -19.40 1.62
CA TYR A 227 -16.92 -18.55 2.37
C TYR A 227 -16.14 -19.33 3.45
N CYS A 228 -16.71 -20.40 4.01
CA CYS A 228 -15.95 -21.34 4.83
C CYS A 228 -14.82 -22.02 4.01
N ARG A 229 -15.10 -22.42 2.76
CA ARG A 229 -14.10 -22.98 1.83
C ARG A 229 -13.06 -21.96 1.37
N VAL A 230 -13.42 -20.68 1.25
CA VAL A 230 -12.44 -19.60 1.09
C VAL A 230 -11.49 -19.53 2.29
N GLY A 231 -12.01 -19.71 3.52
CA GLY A 231 -11.19 -19.86 4.73
C GLY A 231 -10.22 -21.03 4.67
N TYR A 232 -10.67 -22.20 4.20
CA TYR A 232 -9.79 -23.35 3.97
C TYR A 232 -8.71 -23.06 2.93
N LEU A 233 -9.09 -22.49 1.79
CA LEU A 233 -8.15 -22.10 0.75
C LEU A 233 -7.09 -21.14 1.30
N LEU A 234 -7.50 -20.15 2.09
CA LEU A 234 -6.59 -19.19 2.71
C LEU A 234 -5.61 -19.85 3.69
N ALA A 235 -6.05 -20.81 4.49
CA ALA A 235 -5.17 -21.56 5.39
C ALA A 235 -4.16 -22.42 4.61
N CYS A 236 -4.59 -23.07 3.52
CA CYS A 236 -3.69 -23.74 2.58
C CYS A 236 -2.67 -22.78 1.97
N ALA A 237 -3.13 -21.63 1.47
CA ALA A 237 -2.30 -20.61 0.86
C ALA A 237 -1.24 -20.08 1.82
N TYR A 238 -1.65 -19.75 3.05
CA TYR A 238 -0.76 -19.31 4.11
C TYR A 238 0.30 -20.35 4.46
N MET A 239 -0.08 -21.63 4.59
CA MET A 239 0.84 -22.72 4.97
C MET A 239 1.83 -23.11 3.88
N LEU A 240 1.44 -22.99 2.61
CA LEU A 240 2.28 -23.34 1.46
C LEU A 240 2.97 -22.12 0.83
N ASN A 241 2.82 -20.93 1.41
CA ASN A 241 3.25 -19.67 0.79
C ASN A 241 2.74 -19.52 -0.65
N ILE A 242 1.47 -19.84 -0.91
CA ILE A 242 0.85 -19.54 -2.20
C ILE A 242 0.65 -18.04 -2.27
N SER A 243 1.23 -17.40 -3.28
CA SER A 243 1.01 -15.99 -3.61
C SER A 243 0.21 -15.85 -4.91
N ASP A 244 -0.12 -14.62 -5.32
CA ASP A 244 -0.78 -14.33 -6.60
C ASP A 244 -2.20 -14.91 -6.74
N LEU A 245 -2.92 -15.08 -5.61
CA LEU A 245 -4.33 -15.50 -5.58
C LEU A 245 -5.31 -14.36 -5.92
N HIS A 246 -4.96 -13.56 -6.92
CA HIS A 246 -5.76 -12.44 -7.41
C HIS A 246 -7.04 -12.89 -8.10
N PHE A 247 -7.97 -11.97 -8.34
CA PHE A 247 -9.30 -12.26 -8.90
C PHE A 247 -9.27 -13.00 -10.25
N GLU A 248 -8.23 -12.84 -11.07
CA GLU A 248 -8.08 -13.57 -12.33
C GLU A 248 -7.71 -15.06 -12.14
N ASN A 249 -7.12 -15.40 -10.99
CA ASN A 249 -6.61 -16.73 -10.68
C ASN A 249 -7.59 -17.58 -9.85
N LEU A 250 -8.80 -17.07 -9.60
CA LEU A 250 -9.85 -17.75 -8.85
C LEU A 250 -11.18 -17.78 -9.62
N ILE A 251 -11.88 -18.91 -9.57
CA ILE A 251 -13.24 -19.07 -10.12
C ILE A 251 -14.18 -19.59 -9.04
N SER A 252 -15.31 -18.92 -8.85
CA SER A 252 -16.41 -19.41 -8.00
C SER A 252 -17.25 -20.43 -8.77
N SER A 253 -17.01 -21.71 -8.54
CA SER A 253 -17.77 -22.80 -9.16
C SER A 253 -18.66 -23.49 -8.11
N HIS A 254 -19.90 -23.01 -7.97
CA HIS A 254 -20.84 -23.45 -6.93
C HIS A 254 -20.22 -23.19 -5.54
N ILE A 255 -20.19 -24.16 -4.62
CA ILE A 255 -19.59 -23.95 -3.29
C ILE A 255 -18.05 -23.91 -3.31
N ASN A 256 -17.38 -24.19 -4.44
CA ASN A 256 -15.93 -24.34 -4.46
C ASN A 256 -15.22 -23.11 -5.05
N PRO A 257 -14.27 -22.50 -4.32
CA PRO A 257 -13.32 -21.53 -4.87
C PRO A 257 -12.19 -22.29 -5.58
N ILE A 258 -12.18 -22.28 -6.91
CA ILE A 258 -11.25 -23.05 -7.74
C ILE A 258 -10.10 -22.19 -8.24
N LEU A 259 -8.87 -22.59 -7.94
CA LEU A 259 -7.63 -22.04 -8.46
C LEU A 259 -7.46 -22.44 -9.93
N VAL A 260 -7.22 -21.44 -10.78
CA VAL A 260 -6.86 -21.69 -12.19
C VAL A 260 -5.35 -21.69 -12.42
N ASP A 261 -4.54 -21.18 -11.49
CA ASP A 261 -3.10 -21.32 -11.52
C ASP A 261 -2.53 -21.52 -10.12
N VAL A 262 -1.50 -22.34 -10.03
CA VAL A 262 -0.86 -22.79 -8.78
C VAL A 262 0.68 -22.84 -8.91
N GLU A 263 1.24 -22.15 -9.90
CA GLU A 263 2.69 -22.12 -10.14
C GLU A 263 3.49 -21.32 -9.11
N THR A 264 2.81 -20.57 -8.25
CA THR A 264 3.37 -19.75 -7.15
C THR A 264 3.29 -20.45 -5.79
N VAL A 265 2.97 -21.75 -5.74
CA VAL A 265 3.09 -22.55 -4.51
C VAL A 265 4.55 -22.55 -4.05
N PHE A 266 4.80 -22.36 -2.75
CA PHE A 266 6.12 -22.10 -2.16
C PHE A 266 6.77 -20.80 -2.64
N SER A 267 5.98 -19.74 -2.85
CA SER A 267 6.50 -18.41 -3.12
C SER A 267 7.47 -17.95 -2.02
N THR A 268 8.50 -17.23 -2.44
CA THR A 268 9.54 -16.69 -1.55
C THR A 268 10.03 -15.35 -2.07
N SER A 269 10.47 -14.49 -1.14
CA SER A 269 11.06 -13.21 -1.48
C SER A 269 12.37 -13.42 -2.23
N THR A 270 12.48 -12.78 -3.39
CA THR A 270 13.69 -12.76 -4.22
C THR A 270 14.78 -11.89 -3.60
N PHE A 271 14.39 -10.86 -2.83
CA PHE A 271 15.26 -9.92 -2.16
C PHE A 271 15.23 -10.08 -0.65
N ASP A 272 16.33 -9.73 0.00
CA ASP A 272 16.39 -9.66 1.45
C ASP A 272 15.55 -8.50 1.98
N THR A 273 15.01 -8.68 3.18
CA THR A 273 14.32 -7.60 3.88
C THR A 273 15.36 -6.61 4.39
N ILE A 274 15.27 -5.37 3.93
CA ILE A 274 16.10 -4.26 4.41
C ILE A 274 15.39 -3.63 5.61
N ALA A 275 16.09 -3.58 6.75
CA ALA A 275 15.63 -2.92 7.97
C ALA A 275 16.84 -2.41 8.76
N ASN A 276 16.66 -1.31 9.50
CA ASN A 276 17.75 -0.68 10.26
C ASN A 276 18.14 -1.45 11.54
N ASN A 277 17.26 -2.33 12.03
CA ASN A 277 17.47 -3.14 13.22
C ASN A 277 16.63 -4.42 13.19
N ASP A 278 16.96 -5.39 14.05
CA ASP A 278 16.37 -6.73 14.04
C ASP A 278 14.90 -6.75 14.50
N ALA A 279 14.50 -5.88 15.46
CA ALA A 279 13.09 -5.78 15.85
C ALA A 279 12.20 -5.32 14.68
N THR A 280 12.67 -4.34 13.92
CA THR A 280 12.00 -3.84 12.70
C THR A 280 12.00 -4.90 11.61
N PHE A 281 13.13 -5.58 11.40
CA PHE A 281 13.24 -6.71 10.47
C PHE A 281 12.19 -7.79 10.77
N LYS A 282 12.05 -8.19 12.04
CA LYS A 282 11.08 -9.21 12.47
C LYS A 282 9.64 -8.81 12.19
N ILE A 283 9.28 -7.54 12.37
CA ILE A 283 7.93 -7.03 12.05
C ILE A 283 7.67 -7.10 10.55
N ILE A 284 8.62 -6.65 9.73
CA ILE A 284 8.47 -6.69 8.27
C ILE A 284 8.43 -8.13 7.76
N GLU A 285 9.27 -9.02 8.31
CA GLU A 285 9.27 -10.45 8.00
C GLU A 285 7.94 -11.11 8.38
N SER A 286 7.39 -10.84 9.57
CA SER A 286 6.10 -11.38 9.98
C SER A 286 4.93 -10.86 9.13
N SER A 287 4.99 -9.60 8.70
CA SER A 287 3.98 -9.02 7.81
C SER A 287 4.02 -9.72 6.43
N ARG A 288 5.22 -9.89 5.86
CA ARG A 288 5.44 -10.66 4.61
C ARG A 288 5.04 -12.12 4.72
N ASP A 289 5.24 -12.71 5.89
CA ASP A 289 4.90 -14.10 6.18
C ASP A 289 3.49 -14.24 6.76
N SER A 290 2.51 -13.48 6.24
CA SER A 290 1.13 -13.47 6.72
C SER A 290 0.09 -13.75 5.62
N VAL A 291 -1.17 -13.94 6.02
CA VAL A 291 -2.32 -14.10 5.12
C VAL A 291 -2.48 -12.96 4.11
N LEU A 292 -1.96 -11.76 4.40
CA LEU A 292 -2.05 -10.59 3.51
C LEU A 292 -1.27 -10.76 2.21
N PHE A 293 -0.21 -11.58 2.20
CA PHE A 293 0.66 -11.78 1.03
C PHE A 293 0.21 -12.90 0.09
N THR A 294 -0.94 -13.51 0.37
CA THR A 294 -1.49 -14.56 -0.49
C THR A 294 -2.06 -14.01 -1.81
N GLY A 295 -2.44 -12.73 -1.85
CA GLY A 295 -3.19 -12.11 -2.95
C GLY A 295 -4.70 -12.41 -2.90
N LEU A 296 -5.14 -13.28 -1.99
CA LEU A 296 -6.56 -13.62 -1.84
C LEU A 296 -7.33 -12.50 -1.12
N LEU A 297 -6.67 -11.81 -0.18
CA LEU A 297 -7.23 -10.76 0.66
C LEU A 297 -6.89 -9.36 0.12
N PRO A 298 -7.77 -8.35 0.32
CA PRO A 298 -7.50 -6.98 -0.10
C PRO A 298 -6.35 -6.34 0.69
N VAL A 299 -5.51 -5.57 0.00
CA VAL A 299 -4.42 -4.80 0.59
C VAL A 299 -4.47 -3.38 0.03
N SER A 300 -4.68 -2.43 0.93
CA SER A 300 -4.94 -1.00 0.67
C SER A 300 -3.99 -0.31 -0.33
N GLU A 301 -2.72 -0.69 -0.36
CA GLU A 301 -1.71 -0.09 -1.23
C GLU A 301 -1.78 -0.59 -2.68
N ALA A 302 -2.20 -1.85 -2.88
CA ALA A 302 -2.30 -2.47 -4.21
C ALA A 302 -3.39 -1.80 -5.06
N ASP A 303 -4.52 -1.46 -4.43
CA ASP A 303 -5.71 -0.95 -5.12
C ASP A 303 -5.41 0.27 -6.00
N LYS A 304 -4.56 1.20 -5.53
CA LYS A 304 -4.25 2.42 -6.30
C LYS A 304 -3.11 2.24 -7.30
N VAL A 305 -2.17 1.32 -7.08
CA VAL A 305 -1.12 0.97 -8.07
C VAL A 305 -1.74 0.28 -9.27
N PHE A 306 -2.68 -0.62 -9.04
CA PHE A 306 -3.28 -1.42 -10.11
C PHE A 306 -4.52 -0.77 -10.74
N GLY A 307 -5.15 0.17 -10.04
CA GLY A 307 -6.36 0.89 -10.46
C GLY A 307 -7.66 0.34 -9.89
N GLY A 308 -7.59 -0.61 -8.97
CA GLY A 308 -8.68 -1.23 -8.24
C GLY A 308 -8.17 -2.42 -7.41
N ASP A 309 -9.05 -2.99 -6.60
CA ASP A 309 -8.76 -4.15 -5.75
C ASP A 309 -8.48 -5.39 -6.61
N THR A 310 -7.30 -5.99 -6.40
CA THR A 310 -6.85 -7.19 -7.11
C THR A 310 -7.13 -8.48 -6.34
N SER A 311 -7.68 -8.39 -5.13
CA SER A 311 -7.89 -9.54 -4.25
C SER A 311 -8.88 -10.55 -4.83
N GLY A 312 -8.65 -11.82 -4.52
CA GLY A 312 -9.57 -12.89 -4.90
C GLY A 312 -10.89 -12.93 -4.12
N VAL A 313 -11.13 -12.06 -3.12
CA VAL A 313 -12.40 -12.01 -2.36
C VAL A 313 -13.26 -10.77 -2.58
N LEU A 314 -12.66 -9.62 -2.92
CA LEU A 314 -13.39 -8.35 -3.13
C LEU A 314 -13.11 -7.71 -4.49
N GLY A 315 -12.06 -8.15 -5.20
CA GLY A 315 -11.53 -7.48 -6.38
C GLY A 315 -12.36 -7.59 -7.65
N GLY A 316 -11.69 -7.35 -8.77
CA GLY A 316 -12.25 -7.57 -10.10
C GLY A 316 -12.92 -6.36 -10.75
N ILE A 317 -12.84 -5.17 -10.14
CA ILE A 317 -13.14 -3.90 -10.80
C ILE A 317 -11.86 -3.07 -10.87
N MET A 318 -11.36 -2.85 -12.08
CA MET A 318 -10.15 -2.06 -12.31
C MET A 318 -10.45 -0.82 -13.14
N ILE A 319 -9.95 0.33 -12.71
CA ILE A 319 -9.99 1.61 -13.42
C ILE A 319 -8.58 1.92 -13.90
N GLY A 320 -8.35 1.70 -15.19
CA GLY A 320 -7.05 1.95 -15.83
C GLY A 320 -7.07 3.14 -16.79
N GLU A 321 -5.90 3.54 -17.27
CA GLU A 321 -5.74 4.35 -18.47
C GLU A 321 -5.39 3.45 -19.65
N ALA A 322 -6.26 3.42 -20.67
CA ALA A 322 -5.99 2.73 -21.93
C ALA A 322 -5.64 3.76 -23.00
N ARG A 323 -4.76 3.33 -23.90
CA ARG A 323 -4.49 4.01 -25.15
C ARG A 323 -5.51 3.56 -26.18
N ILE A 324 -6.47 4.42 -26.50
CA ILE A 324 -7.50 4.11 -27.50
C ILE A 324 -7.20 4.81 -28.82
N VAL A 325 -7.59 4.17 -29.92
CA VAL A 325 -7.48 4.74 -31.26
C VAL A 325 -8.65 5.71 -31.49
N ILE A 326 -8.34 6.90 -32.00
CA ILE A 326 -9.29 7.94 -32.39
C ILE A 326 -9.16 8.19 -33.89
N ASN A 327 -10.26 8.65 -34.51
CA ASN A 327 -10.35 8.92 -35.94
C ASN A 327 -10.08 7.68 -36.79
N HIS A 328 -10.84 6.61 -36.53
CA HIS A 328 -10.72 5.38 -37.29
C HIS A 328 -10.90 5.61 -38.80
N ASN A 329 -10.09 4.92 -39.62
CA ASN A 329 -10.16 4.93 -41.08
C ASN A 329 -9.93 6.31 -41.70
N ARG A 330 -9.11 7.15 -41.05
CA ARG A 330 -8.69 8.48 -41.50
C ARG A 330 -7.18 8.66 -41.37
N ASP A 331 -6.62 9.56 -42.15
CA ASP A 331 -5.19 9.87 -42.13
C ASP A 331 -4.74 10.64 -40.87
N ASP A 332 -5.69 11.23 -40.14
CA ASP A 332 -5.50 11.88 -38.85
C ASP A 332 -5.78 10.95 -37.65
N ILE A 333 -5.72 9.62 -37.89
CA ILE A 333 -5.76 8.57 -36.88
C ILE A 333 -4.66 8.79 -35.83
N ARG A 334 -5.01 8.63 -34.56
CA ARG A 334 -4.07 8.82 -33.46
C ARG A 334 -4.48 8.01 -32.24
N VAL A 335 -3.60 7.97 -31.27
CA VAL A 335 -3.84 7.32 -29.98
C VAL A 335 -4.06 8.38 -28.92
N GLU A 336 -5.16 8.29 -28.17
CA GLU A 336 -5.44 9.15 -27.01
C GLU A 336 -5.57 8.30 -25.75
N LYS A 337 -5.23 8.90 -24.60
CA LYS A 337 -5.44 8.26 -23.30
C LYS A 337 -6.90 8.43 -22.88
N GLN A 338 -7.55 7.33 -22.55
CA GLN A 338 -8.88 7.35 -21.94
C GLN A 338 -8.93 6.46 -20.71
N LYS A 339 -9.62 6.93 -19.67
CA LYS A 339 -9.94 6.10 -18.51
C LYS A 339 -10.99 5.07 -18.90
N TYR A 340 -10.76 3.82 -18.55
CA TYR A 340 -11.68 2.72 -18.82
C TYR A 340 -11.83 1.86 -17.57
N LYS A 341 -12.99 1.20 -17.48
CA LYS A 341 -13.32 0.27 -16.40
C LYS A 341 -13.34 -1.14 -16.98
N THR A 342 -12.58 -2.06 -16.39
CA THR A 342 -12.68 -3.50 -16.65
C THR A 342 -13.28 -4.19 -15.45
N GLU A 343 -14.17 -5.15 -15.72
CA GLU A 343 -14.87 -5.93 -14.70
C GLU A 343 -14.66 -7.43 -14.98
N ASN A 344 -14.18 -8.17 -13.98
CA ASN A 344 -14.13 -9.63 -13.96
C ASN A 344 -14.63 -10.11 -12.59
N GLN A 345 -15.77 -10.78 -12.59
CA GLN A 345 -16.45 -11.22 -11.37
C GLN A 345 -16.60 -12.74 -11.30
N ASP A 346 -15.85 -13.50 -12.12
CA ASP A 346 -15.98 -14.97 -12.15
C ASP A 346 -15.51 -15.63 -10.85
N HIS A 347 -14.67 -14.94 -10.07
CA HIS A 347 -14.21 -15.32 -8.73
C HIS A 347 -15.26 -15.11 -7.62
N LEU A 348 -16.26 -14.26 -7.85
CA LEU A 348 -17.24 -13.91 -6.83
C LEU A 348 -18.42 -14.89 -6.83
N PRO A 349 -18.83 -15.40 -5.65
CA PRO A 349 -20.04 -16.19 -5.53
C PRO A 349 -21.29 -15.35 -5.84
N TYR A 350 -22.27 -15.96 -6.49
CA TYR A 350 -23.49 -15.27 -6.89
C TYR A 350 -24.74 -16.15 -6.85
N PHE A 351 -25.88 -15.51 -6.65
CA PHE A 351 -27.19 -16.09 -6.96
C PHE A 351 -27.62 -15.72 -8.38
N SER A 352 -28.33 -16.63 -9.05
CA SER A 352 -28.96 -16.37 -10.35
C SER A 352 -30.47 -16.39 -10.18
N ASP A 353 -31.15 -15.36 -10.69
CA ASP A 353 -32.61 -15.38 -10.78
C ASP A 353 -33.10 -16.16 -12.02
N SER A 354 -34.42 -16.21 -12.20
CA SER A 354 -35.06 -16.90 -13.34
C SER A 354 -34.81 -16.24 -14.70
N GLU A 355 -34.36 -14.98 -14.72
CA GLU A 355 -34.01 -14.23 -15.94
C GLU A 355 -32.50 -14.32 -16.26
N GLY A 356 -31.71 -14.95 -15.38
CA GLY A 356 -30.27 -15.10 -15.53
C GLY A 356 -29.46 -13.92 -15.00
N VAL A 357 -30.08 -13.00 -14.25
CA VAL A 357 -29.38 -11.87 -13.62
C VAL A 357 -28.59 -12.39 -12.43
N LYS A 358 -27.31 -12.03 -12.38
CA LYS A 358 -26.38 -12.40 -11.31
C LYS A 358 -26.41 -11.36 -10.19
N THR A 359 -26.60 -11.82 -8.95
CA THR A 359 -26.42 -11.01 -7.73
C THR A 359 -25.22 -11.55 -6.97
N TYR A 360 -24.12 -10.80 -7.01
CA TYR A 360 -22.86 -11.16 -6.35
C TYR A 360 -22.92 -10.87 -4.85
N LEU A 361 -22.28 -11.71 -4.05
CA LEU A 361 -22.23 -11.58 -2.59
C LEU A 361 -20.98 -10.82 -2.15
N ASN A 362 -21.10 -10.00 -1.12
CA ASN A 362 -19.95 -9.29 -0.52
C ASN A 362 -19.31 -10.15 0.56
N ALA A 363 -17.98 -10.33 0.51
CA ALA A 363 -17.24 -11.11 1.51
C ALA A 363 -17.32 -10.51 2.92
N GLU A 364 -17.53 -9.19 3.04
CA GLU A 364 -17.71 -8.49 4.32
C GLU A 364 -18.84 -9.09 5.18
N ASP A 365 -19.94 -9.51 4.53
CA ASP A 365 -21.09 -10.12 5.21
C ASP A 365 -20.81 -11.54 5.75
N TYR A 366 -19.68 -12.14 5.32
CA TYR A 366 -19.33 -13.53 5.61
C TYR A 366 -17.95 -13.72 6.25
N VAL A 367 -17.32 -12.64 6.77
CA VAL A 367 -15.99 -12.67 7.40
C VAL A 367 -15.87 -13.75 8.49
N ASP A 368 -16.92 -13.94 9.29
CA ASP A 368 -16.91 -14.96 10.36
C ASP A 368 -16.83 -16.39 9.82
N PHE A 369 -17.40 -16.66 8.63
CA PHE A 369 -17.29 -17.97 7.97
C PHE A 369 -15.90 -18.21 7.40
N ILE A 370 -15.28 -17.17 6.80
CA ILE A 370 -13.88 -17.23 6.34
C ILE A 370 -12.96 -17.54 7.54
N LYS A 371 -13.12 -16.82 8.65
CA LYS A 371 -12.37 -17.03 9.89
C LYS A 371 -12.58 -18.44 10.47
N SER A 372 -13.82 -18.92 10.47
CA SER A 372 -14.13 -20.29 10.93
C SER A 372 -13.42 -21.34 10.09
N GLY A 373 -13.49 -21.24 8.75
CA GLY A 373 -12.82 -22.16 7.86
C GLY A 373 -11.30 -22.12 8.02
N PHE A 374 -10.72 -20.92 8.07
CA PHE A 374 -9.28 -20.74 8.31
C PHE A 374 -8.83 -21.39 9.62
N SER A 375 -9.57 -21.18 10.71
CA SER A 375 -9.26 -21.76 12.02
C SER A 375 -9.33 -23.28 12.00
N GLU A 376 -10.41 -23.85 11.47
CA GLU A 376 -10.62 -25.30 11.42
C GLU A 376 -9.53 -26.00 10.60
N LEU A 377 -9.13 -25.45 9.45
CA LEU A 377 -8.04 -26.05 8.68
C LEU A 377 -6.66 -25.81 9.32
N SER A 378 -6.46 -24.69 10.00
CA SER A 378 -5.21 -24.45 10.74
C SER A 378 -4.99 -25.49 11.85
N GLU A 379 -6.06 -26.01 12.45
CA GLU A 379 -5.96 -27.14 13.39
C GLU A 379 -5.44 -28.41 12.70
N PHE A 380 -5.87 -28.73 11.49
CA PHE A 380 -5.29 -29.85 10.71
C PHE A 380 -3.77 -29.70 10.56
N PHE A 381 -3.29 -28.51 10.16
CA PHE A 381 -1.86 -28.23 10.01
C PHE A 381 -1.10 -28.37 11.33
N MET A 382 -1.68 -27.92 12.45
CA MET A 382 -1.09 -28.08 13.79
C MET A 382 -0.98 -29.56 14.21
N HIS A 383 -1.96 -30.39 13.90
CA HIS A 383 -1.98 -31.81 14.31
C HIS A 383 -1.16 -32.73 13.39
N ARG A 384 -0.91 -32.32 12.13
CA ARG A 384 -0.26 -33.15 11.10
C ARG A 384 1.13 -32.65 10.69
N LYS A 385 1.81 -31.84 11.52
CA LYS A 385 3.11 -31.23 11.20
C LYS A 385 4.14 -32.21 10.62
N GLU A 386 4.40 -33.34 11.29
CA GLU A 386 5.43 -34.30 10.86
C GLU A 386 5.10 -35.00 9.52
N PHE A 387 3.81 -35.28 9.30
CA PHE A 387 3.34 -35.80 8.01
C PHE A 387 3.57 -34.76 6.91
N LEU A 388 3.21 -33.50 7.15
CA LEU A 388 3.34 -32.42 6.17
C LEU A 388 4.81 -32.11 5.85
N LYS A 389 5.71 -32.11 6.84
CA LYS A 389 7.16 -31.96 6.59
C LYS A 389 7.70 -33.06 5.68
N THR A 390 7.26 -34.30 5.89
CA THR A 390 7.63 -35.43 5.05
C THR A 390 7.11 -35.22 3.63
N LEU A 391 5.81 -34.91 3.50
CA LEU A 391 5.17 -34.61 2.22
C LEU A 391 5.91 -33.50 1.46
N TYR A 392 6.16 -32.35 2.09
CA TYR A 392 6.82 -31.21 1.44
C TYR A 392 8.25 -31.57 1.00
N SER A 393 8.96 -32.40 1.76
CA SER A 393 10.31 -32.85 1.41
C SER A 393 10.32 -33.81 0.21
N GLU A 394 9.28 -34.63 0.02
CA GLU A 394 9.14 -35.50 -1.16
C GLU A 394 9.03 -34.68 -2.46
N TYR A 395 8.46 -33.47 -2.37
CA TYR A 395 8.34 -32.52 -3.48
C TYR A 395 9.53 -31.54 -3.56
N GLY A 396 10.69 -31.84 -2.97
CA GLY A 396 11.84 -30.91 -2.93
C GLY A 396 12.33 -30.40 -4.31
N HIS A 397 12.04 -31.13 -5.38
CA HIS A 397 12.38 -30.82 -6.77
C HIS A 397 11.28 -30.02 -7.51
N LEU A 398 10.15 -29.73 -6.84
CA LEU A 398 9.08 -28.90 -7.39
C LEU A 398 9.63 -27.52 -7.75
N GLN A 399 9.29 -27.04 -8.94
CA GLN A 399 9.68 -25.72 -9.42
C GLN A 399 8.60 -24.69 -9.05
N THR A 400 8.99 -23.65 -8.33
CA THR A 400 8.13 -22.50 -8.00
C THR A 400 8.54 -21.30 -8.83
N ARG A 401 7.56 -20.55 -9.38
CA ARG A 401 7.81 -19.33 -10.15
C ARG A 401 8.20 -18.19 -9.22
N LEU A 402 9.24 -17.45 -9.58
CA LEU A 402 9.71 -16.27 -8.84
C LEU A 402 9.52 -15.01 -9.68
N LEU A 403 8.96 -13.97 -9.05
CA LEU A 403 8.71 -12.68 -9.67
C LEU A 403 9.71 -11.64 -9.15
N PHE A 404 10.65 -11.23 -9.99
CA PHE A 404 11.56 -10.10 -9.69
C PHE A 404 10.92 -8.75 -10.01
N ARG A 405 9.95 -8.73 -10.93
CA ARG A 405 9.17 -7.56 -11.34
C ARG A 405 7.74 -7.96 -11.66
N ASN A 406 6.83 -7.00 -11.63
CA ASN A 406 5.47 -7.21 -12.07
C ASN A 406 5.42 -7.47 -13.58
N THR A 407 4.58 -8.41 -14.04
CA THR A 407 4.40 -8.74 -15.46
C THR A 407 4.02 -7.52 -16.33
N ARG A 408 3.33 -6.52 -15.75
CA ARG A 408 3.03 -5.24 -16.42
C ARG A 408 4.29 -4.46 -16.80
N ASP A 409 5.35 -4.49 -15.98
CA ASP A 409 6.60 -3.79 -16.27
C ASP A 409 7.28 -4.40 -17.50
N TYR A 410 7.34 -5.73 -17.56
CA TYR A 410 7.85 -6.45 -18.73
C TYR A 410 7.00 -6.22 -19.99
N SER A 411 5.68 -6.22 -19.83
CA SER A 411 4.74 -5.93 -20.94
C SER A 411 4.95 -4.54 -21.52
N LEU A 412 5.22 -3.53 -20.67
CA LEU A 412 5.54 -2.18 -21.12
C LEU A 412 6.85 -2.16 -21.92
N ILE A 413 7.90 -2.82 -21.45
CA ILE A 413 9.18 -2.90 -22.17
C ILE A 413 9.00 -3.59 -23.52
N ARG A 414 8.27 -4.72 -23.58
CA ARG A 414 7.91 -5.42 -24.83
C ARG A 414 7.18 -4.49 -25.82
N GLN A 415 6.26 -3.66 -25.32
CA GLN A 415 5.57 -2.65 -26.14
C GLN A 415 6.53 -1.56 -26.64
N LEU A 416 7.47 -1.10 -25.82
CA LEU A 416 8.46 -0.09 -26.23
C LEU A 416 9.45 -0.63 -27.25
N LEU A 417 9.87 -1.90 -27.13
CA LEU A 417 10.73 -2.58 -28.11
C LEU A 417 10.08 -2.70 -29.49
N THR A 418 8.75 -2.59 -29.58
CA THR A 418 8.01 -2.62 -30.86
C THR A 418 7.50 -1.24 -31.28
N SER A 419 7.98 -0.17 -30.64
CA SER A 419 7.64 1.21 -30.98
C SER A 419 8.66 1.83 -31.95
N PRO A 420 8.24 2.61 -32.96
CA PRO A 420 9.15 3.30 -33.88
C PRO A 420 10.09 4.31 -33.19
N VAL A 421 9.79 4.72 -31.95
CA VAL A 421 10.62 5.65 -31.17
C VAL A 421 11.76 4.94 -30.44
N TYR A 422 11.50 3.73 -29.92
CA TYR A 422 12.39 3.03 -28.99
C TYR A 422 12.96 1.71 -29.53
N CYS A 423 12.52 1.23 -30.70
CA CYS A 423 12.92 -0.10 -31.22
C CYS A 423 14.44 -0.25 -31.39
N GLU A 424 15.14 0.85 -31.74
CA GLU A 424 16.61 0.92 -31.87
C GLU A 424 17.32 1.48 -30.61
N GLN A 425 16.58 1.73 -29.52
CA GLN A 425 17.08 2.29 -28.26
C GLN A 425 16.93 1.31 -27.08
N SER A 426 17.01 0.00 -27.35
CA SER A 426 16.83 -1.03 -26.31
C SER A 426 17.80 -0.88 -25.14
N HIS A 427 19.05 -0.46 -25.40
CA HIS A 427 20.04 -0.20 -24.35
C HIS A 427 19.56 0.81 -23.30
N VAL A 428 18.86 1.87 -23.69
CA VAL A 428 18.32 2.89 -22.76
C VAL A 428 17.20 2.29 -21.89
N LEU A 429 16.42 1.36 -22.46
CA LEU A 429 15.34 0.69 -21.73
C LEU A 429 15.92 -0.25 -20.67
N PHE A 430 16.94 -1.02 -21.03
CA PHE A 430 17.57 -1.99 -20.13
C PHE A 430 18.47 -1.32 -19.08
N GLU A 431 19.17 -0.24 -19.40
CA GLU A 431 19.91 0.58 -18.41
C GLU A 431 18.98 1.07 -17.29
N LYS A 432 17.79 1.59 -17.66
CA LYS A 432 16.77 1.99 -16.67
C LYS A 432 16.19 0.83 -15.85
N MET A 433 16.20 -0.38 -16.40
CA MET A 433 15.79 -1.57 -15.65
C MET A 433 16.87 -1.96 -14.64
N GLU A 434 18.14 -1.94 -15.06
CA GLU A 434 19.31 -2.24 -14.21
C GLU A 434 19.48 -1.23 -13.08
N ASP A 435 19.26 0.07 -13.34
CA ASP A 435 19.32 1.14 -12.34
C ASP A 435 18.41 0.88 -11.11
N LYS A 436 17.30 0.16 -11.30
CA LYS A 436 16.38 -0.18 -10.21
C LYS A 436 16.94 -1.25 -9.26
N PHE A 437 18.03 -1.90 -9.62
CA PHE A 437 18.73 -2.90 -8.81
C PHE A 437 20.14 -2.46 -8.42
N SER A 438 20.41 -1.15 -8.39
CA SER A 438 21.75 -0.61 -8.09
C SER A 438 22.33 -1.01 -6.73
N GLU A 439 21.48 -1.44 -5.79
CA GLU A 439 21.88 -1.84 -4.43
C GLU A 439 22.26 -3.32 -4.30
N VAL A 440 22.05 -4.13 -5.35
CA VAL A 440 22.30 -5.57 -5.35
C VAL A 440 23.04 -6.02 -6.61
N ASP A 441 23.82 -7.10 -6.52
CA ASP A 441 24.49 -7.69 -7.68
C ASP A 441 23.47 -8.43 -8.56
N SER A 442 22.94 -7.73 -9.56
CA SER A 442 21.83 -8.16 -10.41
C SER A 442 22.24 -8.40 -11.86
N HIS A 443 23.54 -8.48 -12.15
CA HIS A 443 24.05 -8.51 -13.52
C HIS A 443 23.51 -9.69 -14.34
N GLU A 444 23.63 -10.91 -13.82
CA GLU A 444 23.15 -12.14 -14.49
C GLU A 444 21.62 -12.13 -14.67
N LEU A 445 20.88 -11.63 -13.68
CA LEU A 445 19.43 -11.45 -13.75
C LEU A 445 19.06 -10.48 -14.88
N CYS A 446 19.66 -9.29 -14.91
CA CYS A 446 19.37 -8.26 -15.91
C CYS A 446 19.75 -8.73 -17.32
N GLN A 447 20.86 -9.46 -17.48
CA GLN A 447 21.22 -10.08 -18.76
C GLN A 447 20.18 -11.09 -19.24
N SER A 448 19.67 -11.93 -18.34
CA SER A 448 18.60 -12.87 -18.67
C SER A 448 17.29 -12.16 -19.00
N GLU A 449 16.89 -11.13 -18.22
CA GLU A 449 15.73 -10.28 -18.51
C GLU A 449 15.83 -9.67 -19.92
N GLU A 450 16.97 -9.05 -20.25
CA GLU A 450 17.24 -8.46 -21.57
C GLU A 450 17.10 -9.51 -22.67
N LYS A 451 17.74 -10.67 -22.52
CA LYS A 451 17.71 -11.73 -23.52
C LYS A 451 16.29 -12.24 -23.79
N GLN A 452 15.52 -12.50 -22.75
CA GLN A 452 14.14 -12.98 -22.86
C GLN A 452 13.23 -11.91 -23.50
N LEU A 453 13.36 -10.64 -23.09
CA LEU A 453 12.58 -9.53 -23.67
C LEU A 453 12.94 -9.24 -25.12
N LEU A 454 14.21 -9.34 -25.50
CA LEU A 454 14.64 -9.21 -26.90
C LEU A 454 14.11 -10.34 -27.77
N ASN A 455 13.86 -11.52 -27.19
CA ASN A 455 13.17 -12.63 -27.83
C ASN A 455 11.64 -12.49 -27.78
N MET A 456 11.12 -11.36 -27.28
CA MET A 456 9.70 -11.07 -27.11
C MET A 456 8.96 -11.99 -26.12
N ASP A 457 9.69 -12.66 -25.24
CA ASP A 457 9.12 -13.39 -24.10
C ASP A 457 8.94 -12.44 -22.92
N ILE A 458 7.96 -12.74 -22.06
CA ILE A 458 7.95 -12.19 -20.71
C ILE A 458 8.95 -13.01 -19.89
N PRO A 459 9.91 -12.38 -19.18
CA PRO A 459 10.87 -13.10 -18.36
C PRO A 459 10.22 -14.07 -17.38
N TYR A 460 10.74 -15.30 -17.36
CA TYR A 460 10.29 -16.38 -16.49
C TYR A 460 11.48 -16.93 -15.69
N PHE A 461 11.31 -16.97 -14.37
CA PHE A 461 12.33 -17.45 -13.44
C PHE A 461 11.70 -18.42 -12.46
N TYR A 462 12.46 -19.46 -12.10
CA TYR A 462 12.00 -20.47 -11.16
C TYR A 462 13.12 -20.94 -10.24
N ALA A 463 12.75 -21.52 -9.11
CA ALA A 463 13.67 -22.26 -8.25
C ALA A 463 13.05 -23.60 -7.86
N GLU A 464 13.88 -24.64 -7.73
CA GLU A 464 13.45 -25.85 -7.02
C GLU A 464 13.27 -25.50 -5.53
N ILE A 465 12.18 -25.93 -4.90
CA ILE A 465 11.86 -25.49 -3.54
C ILE A 465 12.92 -25.89 -2.50
N ALA A 466 13.70 -26.95 -2.75
CA ALA A 466 14.81 -27.39 -1.91
C ALA A 466 16.17 -26.77 -2.30
N SER A 467 16.21 -25.91 -3.33
CA SER A 467 17.41 -25.22 -3.81
C SER A 467 17.38 -23.73 -3.49
N ARG A 468 18.56 -23.11 -3.53
CA ARG A 468 18.74 -21.65 -3.47
C ARG A 468 18.99 -21.04 -4.86
N ASP A 469 19.29 -21.89 -5.84
CA ASP A 469 19.62 -21.44 -7.19
C ASP A 469 18.33 -21.10 -7.95
N VAL A 470 18.21 -19.83 -8.33
CA VAL A 470 17.16 -19.35 -9.22
C VAL A 470 17.66 -19.45 -10.65
N ARG A 471 16.81 -19.99 -11.52
CA ARG A 471 17.17 -20.37 -12.88
C ARG A 471 16.21 -19.78 -13.89
N ASP A 472 16.73 -19.56 -15.08
CA ASP A 472 15.96 -19.54 -16.32
C ASP A 472 16.18 -20.87 -17.06
N ASP A 473 15.85 -20.93 -18.36
CA ASP A 473 16.06 -22.13 -19.18
C ASP A 473 17.54 -22.37 -19.57
N GLU A 474 18.43 -21.41 -19.31
CA GLU A 474 19.85 -21.47 -19.73
C GLU A 474 20.83 -21.69 -18.58
N GLY A 475 20.51 -21.21 -17.39
CA GLY A 475 21.46 -21.24 -16.28
C GLY A 475 20.91 -20.72 -14.95
N ILE A 476 21.83 -20.43 -14.04
CA ILE A 476 21.53 -19.83 -12.74
C ILE A 476 21.70 -18.32 -12.90
N VAL A 477 20.66 -17.55 -12.55
CA VAL A 477 20.62 -16.09 -12.72
C VAL A 477 20.63 -15.34 -11.39
N TRP A 478 20.32 -16.04 -10.29
CA TRP A 478 20.26 -15.47 -8.95
C TRP A 478 20.40 -16.54 -7.88
N GLN A 479 20.79 -16.15 -6.66
CA GLN A 479 20.83 -17.04 -5.50
C GLN A 479 20.02 -16.48 -4.34
N LEU A 480 19.00 -17.23 -3.91
CA LEU A 480 18.21 -16.92 -2.72
C LEU A 480 19.05 -17.03 -1.46
N THR A 481 18.68 -16.31 -0.39
CA THR A 481 19.31 -16.48 0.93
C THR A 481 18.91 -17.77 1.63
N ARG A 482 17.72 -18.28 1.34
CA ARG A 482 17.14 -19.51 1.92
C ARG A 482 16.26 -20.23 0.91
N THR A 483 16.07 -21.54 1.10
CA THR A 483 15.21 -22.34 0.23
C THR A 483 13.74 -22.14 0.62
N ALA A 484 12.83 -22.19 -0.35
CA ALA A 484 11.40 -22.05 -0.08
C ALA A 484 10.87 -23.17 0.84
N LEU A 485 11.40 -24.39 0.68
CA LEU A 485 11.10 -25.53 1.55
C LEU A 485 11.49 -25.25 3.01
N SER A 486 12.66 -24.65 3.25
CA SER A 486 13.10 -24.32 4.62
C SER A 486 12.22 -23.28 5.29
N GLN A 487 11.69 -22.32 4.53
CA GLN A 487 10.77 -21.30 5.04
C GLN A 487 9.43 -21.91 5.46
N VAL A 488 8.81 -22.73 4.60
CA VAL A 488 7.54 -23.38 4.91
C VAL A 488 7.68 -24.37 6.07
N ILE A 489 8.80 -25.11 6.17
CA ILE A 489 9.07 -25.96 7.33
C ILE A 489 9.17 -25.12 8.62
N LYS A 490 9.90 -23.99 8.59
CA LYS A 490 10.01 -23.08 9.74
C LYS A 490 8.64 -22.51 10.14
N LYS A 491 7.81 -22.13 9.17
CA LYS A 491 6.42 -21.67 9.40
C LYS A 491 5.60 -22.74 10.10
N LEU A 492 5.65 -23.97 9.60
CA LEU A 492 4.93 -25.10 10.17
C LEU A 492 5.40 -25.42 11.59
N ASP A 493 6.71 -25.33 11.87
CA ASP A 493 7.26 -25.48 13.21
C ASP A 493 6.74 -24.42 14.18
N ASN A 494 6.72 -23.15 13.74
CA ASN A 494 6.26 -22.02 14.54
C ASN A 494 4.73 -21.90 14.68
N LEU A 495 3.97 -22.66 13.88
CA LEU A 495 2.51 -22.61 13.92
C LEU A 495 1.99 -22.95 15.32
N SER A 496 1.22 -22.01 15.89
CA SER A 496 0.63 -22.09 17.23
C SER A 496 -0.72 -21.39 17.24
N SER A 497 -1.52 -21.58 18.28
CA SER A 497 -2.80 -20.89 18.44
C SER A 497 -2.65 -19.36 18.47
N ALA A 498 -1.53 -18.84 18.99
CA ALA A 498 -1.25 -17.41 18.97
C ALA A 498 -1.04 -16.89 17.54
N VAL A 499 -0.25 -17.61 16.73
CA VAL A 499 -0.04 -17.30 15.31
C VAL A 499 -1.36 -17.35 14.53
N ILE A 500 -2.20 -18.37 14.78
CA ILE A 500 -3.51 -18.49 14.14
C ILE A 500 -4.40 -17.30 14.48
N ASN A 501 -4.47 -16.90 15.75
CA ASN A 501 -5.26 -15.75 16.17
C ASN A 501 -4.78 -14.45 15.52
N GLU A 502 -3.47 -14.25 15.40
CA GLU A 502 -2.89 -13.12 14.67
C GLU A 502 -3.32 -13.09 13.20
N GLN A 503 -3.35 -14.25 12.53
CA GLN A 503 -3.85 -14.34 11.15
C GLN A 503 -5.36 -14.08 11.05
N LEU A 504 -6.16 -14.54 12.03
CA LEU A 504 -7.60 -14.25 12.08
C LEU A 504 -7.89 -12.76 12.25
N ASP A 505 -7.05 -12.05 13.00
CA ASP A 505 -7.14 -10.60 13.16
C ASP A 505 -6.75 -9.87 11.87
N LEU A 506 -5.73 -10.34 11.14
CA LEU A 506 -5.37 -9.82 9.82
C LEU A 506 -6.45 -10.06 8.75
N ILE A 507 -7.13 -11.22 8.77
CA ILE A 507 -8.28 -11.50 7.88
C ILE A 507 -9.39 -10.48 8.12
N GLU A 508 -9.77 -10.29 9.39
CA GLU A 508 -10.82 -9.35 9.74
C GLU A 508 -10.44 -7.91 9.40
N PHE A 509 -9.21 -7.52 9.70
CA PHE A 509 -8.67 -6.23 9.35
C PHE A 509 -8.74 -6.01 7.85
N SER A 510 -8.15 -6.88 7.04
CA SER A 510 -8.11 -6.73 5.59
C SER A 510 -9.51 -6.54 4.98
N ILE A 511 -10.50 -7.35 5.36
CA ILE A 511 -11.83 -7.32 4.75
C ILE A 511 -12.69 -6.13 5.25
N LYS A 512 -12.66 -5.80 6.56
CA LYS A 512 -13.56 -4.77 7.12
C LYS A 512 -13.02 -3.34 7.04
N THR A 513 -11.70 -3.18 6.93
CA THR A 513 -11.03 -1.89 7.07
C THR A 513 -11.36 -0.85 5.98
N PRO A 514 -11.62 -1.21 4.71
CA PRO A 514 -12.04 -0.23 3.70
C PRO A 514 -13.27 0.61 4.11
N ASN A 515 -14.21 0.01 4.85
CA ASN A 515 -15.40 0.69 5.36
C ASN A 515 -15.23 1.28 6.77
N ALA A 516 -14.20 0.84 7.51
CA ALA A 516 -13.95 1.30 8.88
C ALA A 516 -13.57 2.80 8.96
N LEU A 517 -12.91 3.34 7.94
CA LEU A 517 -12.52 4.77 7.87
C LEU A 517 -13.74 5.70 7.92
N TYR A 518 -14.86 5.25 7.35
CA TYR A 518 -16.09 6.04 7.21
C TYR A 518 -17.15 5.72 8.26
N SER A 519 -16.87 4.77 9.17
CA SER A 519 -17.81 4.39 10.21
C SER A 519 -17.86 5.43 11.33
N THR A 520 -19.08 5.88 11.67
CA THR A 520 -19.35 6.80 12.78
C THR A 520 -19.81 6.09 14.05
N GLU A 521 -19.80 4.76 14.11
CA GLU A 521 -20.42 3.99 15.19
C GLU A 521 -19.85 4.32 16.58
N LEU A 522 -18.51 4.33 16.73
CA LEU A 522 -17.88 4.70 18.00
C LEU A 522 -18.08 6.18 18.35
N GLN A 523 -18.14 7.06 17.34
CA GLN A 523 -18.39 8.49 17.55
C GLN A 523 -19.79 8.70 18.14
N ASP A 524 -20.80 8.12 17.52
CA ASP A 524 -22.18 8.22 17.99
C ASP A 524 -22.30 7.60 19.40
N ALA A 525 -21.64 6.45 19.63
CA ALA A 525 -21.60 5.82 20.95
C ALA A 525 -20.91 6.69 22.02
N TYR A 526 -19.84 7.42 21.68
CA TYR A 526 -19.14 8.31 22.60
C TYR A 526 -19.92 9.59 22.91
N ARG A 527 -20.60 10.16 21.91
CA ARG A 527 -21.47 11.33 22.09
C ARG A 527 -22.62 11.01 23.04
N ASP A 528 -23.20 9.83 22.90
CA ASP A 528 -24.32 9.36 23.74
C ASP A 528 -23.83 8.75 25.08
N PHE A 529 -22.51 8.67 25.30
CA PHE A 529 -21.93 8.13 26.53
C PHE A 529 -22.09 9.12 27.69
N GLU A 530 -23.16 8.95 28.47
CA GLU A 530 -23.45 9.78 29.64
C GLU A 530 -22.62 9.39 30.88
N ASN A 531 -22.47 10.35 31.81
CA ASN A 531 -21.87 10.17 33.14
C ASN A 531 -22.65 9.14 33.98
N ASN A 532 -22.23 7.89 33.91
CA ASN A 532 -22.70 6.74 34.69
C ASN A 532 -21.72 6.39 35.83
N GLN A 533 -22.02 5.37 36.65
CA GLN A 533 -21.25 5.06 37.88
C GLN A 533 -19.73 4.91 37.66
N GLN A 534 -19.29 4.42 36.49
CA GLN A 534 -17.86 4.29 36.16
C GLN A 534 -17.15 5.63 35.97
N THR A 535 -17.81 6.67 35.45
CA THR A 535 -17.23 8.03 35.38
C THR A 535 -17.04 8.65 36.76
N GLN A 536 -17.80 8.18 37.76
CA GLN A 536 -17.71 8.61 39.15
C GLN A 536 -16.69 7.81 39.97
N ASP A 537 -16.10 6.76 39.38
CA ASP A 537 -15.04 5.99 40.01
C ASP A 537 -13.79 6.88 40.18
N GLN A 538 -13.31 7.01 41.41
CA GLN A 538 -12.16 7.86 41.70
C GLN A 538 -10.89 7.38 40.98
N ASP A 539 -10.80 6.08 40.66
CA ASP A 539 -9.62 5.44 40.11
C ASP A 539 -9.67 5.24 38.59
N VAL A 540 -10.69 5.76 37.89
CA VAL A 540 -10.87 5.54 36.44
C VAL A 540 -9.68 6.03 35.60
N LEU A 541 -9.09 7.18 35.96
CA LEU A 541 -7.93 7.74 35.25
C LEU A 541 -6.67 6.88 35.45
N ILE A 542 -6.48 6.35 36.65
CA ILE A 542 -5.35 5.46 36.96
C ILE A 542 -5.56 4.10 36.30
N SER A 543 -6.80 3.60 36.29
CA SER A 543 -7.16 2.36 35.59
C SER A 543 -6.87 2.45 34.10
N GLY A 544 -7.26 3.55 33.44
CA GLY A 544 -6.99 3.73 32.02
C GLY A 544 -5.51 3.99 31.72
N ILE A 545 -4.77 4.71 32.58
CA ILE A 545 -3.31 4.80 32.49
C ILE A 545 -2.66 3.40 32.54
N ASN A 546 -3.07 2.57 33.49
CA ASN A 546 -2.53 1.23 33.66
C ASN A 546 -2.85 0.33 32.46
N GLU A 547 -4.09 0.36 31.96
CA GLU A 547 -4.51 -0.41 30.79
C GLU A 547 -3.74 0.01 29.53
N LEU A 548 -3.67 1.31 29.22
CA LEU A 548 -2.92 1.83 28.08
C LEU A 548 -1.43 1.47 28.16
N THR A 549 -0.85 1.57 29.36
CA THR A 549 0.55 1.18 29.60
C THR A 549 0.75 -0.30 29.34
N ASP A 550 -0.14 -1.17 29.83
CA ASP A 550 -0.06 -2.60 29.59
C ASP A 550 -0.22 -2.93 28.10
N VAL A 551 -1.21 -2.34 27.41
CA VAL A 551 -1.42 -2.52 25.97
C VAL A 551 -0.18 -2.14 25.16
N ILE A 552 0.48 -1.02 25.50
CA ILE A 552 1.73 -0.62 24.83
C ILE A 552 2.83 -1.65 25.08
N LEU A 553 3.05 -2.05 26.34
CA LEU A 553 4.14 -2.95 26.69
C LEU A 553 3.93 -4.39 26.19
N GLU A 554 2.69 -4.87 26.11
CA GLU A 554 2.35 -6.22 25.65
C GLU A 554 2.55 -6.40 24.14
N ASN A 555 2.43 -5.33 23.36
CA ASN A 555 2.60 -5.36 21.90
C ASN A 555 4.02 -5.04 21.43
N GLU A 556 4.96 -4.87 22.36
CA GLU A 556 6.37 -4.63 22.05
C GLU A 556 6.99 -5.84 21.34
N LYS A 557 7.63 -5.60 20.19
CA LYS A 557 8.50 -6.57 19.51
C LYS A 557 9.95 -6.19 19.80
N ASN A 558 10.58 -6.92 20.71
CA ASN A 558 12.00 -6.72 21.03
C ASN A 558 12.91 -7.78 20.41
N SER A 559 14.18 -7.40 20.21
CA SER A 559 15.24 -8.31 19.83
C SER A 559 16.28 -8.46 20.95
N GLN A 560 16.67 -9.71 21.20
CA GLN A 560 17.81 -10.03 22.07
C GLN A 560 19.14 -10.05 21.31
N GLU A 561 19.12 -9.98 19.97
CA GLU A 561 20.33 -10.06 19.14
C GLU A 561 21.09 -8.72 19.12
N ASP A 562 20.36 -7.61 18.91
CA ASP A 562 20.92 -6.26 18.87
C ASP A 562 20.36 -5.34 19.98
N GLY A 563 19.44 -5.84 20.81
CA GLY A 563 18.80 -5.08 21.88
C GLY A 563 17.75 -4.06 21.42
N SER A 564 17.37 -4.11 20.14
CA SER A 564 16.38 -3.19 19.54
C SER A 564 14.95 -3.51 19.94
N THR A 565 14.05 -2.56 19.73
CA THR A 565 12.61 -2.73 19.94
C THR A 565 11.78 -1.92 18.95
N ASN A 566 10.61 -2.44 18.57
CA ASN A 566 9.66 -1.75 17.71
C ASN A 566 8.22 -2.30 17.89
N TRP A 567 7.22 -1.66 17.28
CA TRP A 567 5.80 -2.00 17.32
C TRP A 567 5.22 -1.99 15.91
N LEU A 568 4.26 -2.88 15.65
CA LEU A 568 3.42 -2.81 14.47
C LEU A 568 2.32 -1.78 14.75
N THR A 569 2.31 -0.67 14.01
CA THR A 569 1.33 0.42 14.18
C THR A 569 0.48 0.57 12.93
N LEU A 570 -0.78 0.94 13.14
CA LEU A 570 -1.67 1.37 12.08
C LEU A 570 -1.33 2.81 11.65
N LYS A 571 -1.25 3.06 10.34
CA LYS A 571 -1.13 4.40 9.73
C LYS A 571 -2.23 4.60 8.69
N VAL A 572 -2.53 5.87 8.41
CA VAL A 572 -3.36 6.28 7.27
C VAL A 572 -2.43 6.91 6.25
N THR A 573 -2.42 6.35 5.05
CA THR A 573 -1.64 6.86 3.91
C THR A 573 -2.25 8.16 3.37
N ASP A 574 -1.50 8.89 2.53
CA ASP A 574 -1.99 10.08 1.81
C ASP A 574 -3.22 9.83 0.92
N TYR A 575 -3.59 8.56 0.78
CA TYR A 575 -4.67 8.05 -0.04
C TYR A 575 -5.91 7.66 0.76
N ASP A 576 -5.98 8.00 2.05
CA ASP A 576 -7.03 7.62 2.99
C ASP A 576 -7.18 6.11 3.13
N ALA A 577 -6.05 5.39 3.04
CA ALA A 577 -6.01 3.94 3.13
C ALA A 577 -5.17 3.51 4.34
N PHE A 578 -5.62 2.47 5.04
CA PHE A 578 -4.97 1.97 6.23
C PHE A 578 -3.80 1.06 5.91
N GLU A 579 -2.69 1.22 6.62
CA GLU A 579 -1.47 0.43 6.44
C GLU A 579 -0.92 -0.02 7.80
N LEU A 580 -0.42 -1.25 7.87
CA LEU A 580 0.27 -1.78 9.05
C LEU A 580 1.77 -1.72 8.82
N VAL A 581 2.47 -0.89 9.60
CA VAL A 581 3.91 -0.64 9.43
C VAL A 581 4.64 -0.67 10.77
N PRO A 582 5.96 -0.96 10.80
CA PRO A 582 6.76 -0.66 11.98
C PRO A 582 6.74 0.83 12.30
N MET A 583 6.91 1.20 13.57
CA MET A 583 7.08 2.61 13.93
C MET A 583 8.41 3.15 13.38
N ASP A 584 8.40 4.43 13.01
CA ASP A 584 9.61 5.20 12.74
C ASP A 584 10.23 5.73 14.05
N ASP A 585 11.30 6.51 13.95
CA ASP A 585 12.02 7.05 15.12
C ASP A 585 11.47 8.39 15.61
N SER A 586 10.47 8.97 14.94
CA SER A 586 10.01 10.33 15.16
C SER A 586 9.34 10.55 16.54
N VAL A 587 9.20 11.81 16.93
CA VAL A 587 8.33 12.18 18.07
C VAL A 587 6.86 12.14 17.68
N TYR A 588 6.55 12.42 16.41
CA TYR A 588 5.17 12.53 15.95
C TYR A 588 4.46 11.16 15.97
N ASP A 589 4.99 10.18 15.23
CA ASP A 589 4.39 8.85 15.07
C ASP A 589 5.31 7.69 15.51
N GLY A 590 6.48 8.02 16.07
CA GLY A 590 7.58 7.08 16.27
C GLY A 590 7.96 6.77 17.72
N LEU A 591 9.06 6.01 17.84
CA LEU A 591 9.61 5.50 19.09
C LEU A 591 9.99 6.63 20.08
N ALA A 592 10.50 7.76 19.58
CA ALA A 592 10.83 8.89 20.43
C ALA A 592 9.59 9.47 21.12
N GLY A 593 8.47 9.55 20.41
CA GLY A 593 7.21 10.04 20.97
C GLY A 593 6.66 9.11 22.06
N MET A 594 6.68 7.81 21.79
CA MET A 594 6.29 6.80 22.77
C MET A 594 7.18 6.82 24.01
N ALA A 595 8.49 6.98 23.85
CA ALA A 595 9.41 7.11 24.99
C ALA A 595 9.06 8.31 25.86
N ILE A 596 8.76 9.46 25.26
CA ILE A 596 8.34 10.67 25.99
C ILE A 596 7.07 10.40 26.80
N ALA A 597 6.08 9.71 26.25
CA ALA A 597 4.86 9.33 26.97
C ALA A 597 5.12 8.38 28.14
N LEU A 598 5.93 7.33 27.92
CA LEU A 598 6.26 6.35 28.95
C LEU A 598 7.10 6.97 30.08
N SER A 599 8.05 7.85 29.74
CA SER A 599 8.78 8.65 30.73
C SER A 599 7.86 9.55 31.54
N GLU A 600 6.85 10.17 30.90
CA GLU A 600 5.91 11.05 31.59
C GLU A 600 4.99 10.26 32.55
N VAL A 601 4.62 9.02 32.24
CA VAL A 601 3.71 8.23 33.09
C VAL A 601 4.42 7.43 34.19
N TYR A 602 5.75 7.30 34.13
CA TYR A 602 6.55 6.42 34.98
C TYR A 602 6.22 6.53 36.49
N ASP A 603 6.16 7.74 37.04
CA ASP A 603 5.91 7.94 38.48
C ASP A 603 4.42 7.83 38.88
N LEU A 604 3.51 7.58 37.93
CA LEU A 604 2.07 7.46 38.16
C LEU A 604 1.57 6.00 38.21
N VAL A 605 2.39 5.05 37.77
CA VAL A 605 2.07 3.61 37.79
C VAL A 605 2.74 2.92 38.97
N ASP A 606 2.30 1.69 39.27
CA ASP A 606 2.89 0.88 40.34
C ASP A 606 4.30 0.34 40.00
N ASP A 607 5.03 -0.12 41.02
CA ASP A 607 6.41 -0.62 40.92
C ASP A 607 6.60 -1.73 39.85
N ILE A 608 5.59 -2.57 39.60
CA ILE A 608 5.69 -3.66 38.61
C ILE A 608 5.68 -3.05 37.21
N ARG A 609 4.78 -2.10 36.95
CA ARG A 609 4.73 -1.37 35.67
C ARG A 609 5.94 -0.47 35.49
N GLN A 610 6.42 0.18 36.55
CA GLN A 610 7.66 0.95 36.49
C GLN A 610 8.83 0.11 36.00
N GLU A 611 9.02 -1.09 36.54
CA GLU A 611 10.11 -1.97 36.09
C GLU A 611 9.96 -2.38 34.62
N LYS A 612 8.74 -2.69 34.16
CA LYS A 612 8.49 -3.00 32.74
C LYS A 612 8.76 -1.78 31.84
N ILE A 613 8.30 -0.59 32.22
CA ILE A 613 8.57 0.66 31.50
C ILE A 613 10.08 0.90 31.43
N ARG A 614 10.79 0.78 32.55
CA ARG A 614 12.24 0.99 32.62
C ARG A 614 12.98 0.09 31.63
N LEU A 615 12.62 -1.20 31.56
CA LEU A 615 13.20 -2.15 30.62
C LEU A 615 12.86 -1.82 29.16
N CYS A 616 11.63 -1.39 28.87
CA CYS A 616 11.21 -0.95 27.54
C CYS A 616 11.99 0.30 27.10
N LEU A 617 12.06 1.32 27.96
CA LEU A 617 12.82 2.54 27.71
C LEU A 617 14.32 2.26 27.49
N GLN A 618 14.90 1.25 28.16
CA GLN A 618 16.28 0.82 27.90
C GLN A 618 16.51 0.36 26.46
N ARG A 619 15.55 -0.38 25.89
CA ARG A 619 15.62 -0.84 24.49
C ARG A 619 15.33 0.29 23.52
N ILE A 620 14.38 1.17 23.83
CA ILE A 620 14.12 2.37 23.00
C ILE A 620 15.38 3.25 22.97
N PHE A 621 16.06 3.44 24.11
CA PHE A 621 17.31 4.20 24.16
C PHE A 621 18.37 3.63 23.22
N THR A 622 18.59 2.32 23.25
CA THR A 622 19.54 1.64 22.36
C THR A 622 19.15 1.82 20.89
N THR A 623 17.87 1.63 20.57
CA THR A 623 17.34 1.74 19.19
C THR A 623 17.54 3.14 18.64
N LEU A 624 17.09 4.17 19.36
CA LEU A 624 17.19 5.57 18.94
C LEU A 624 18.64 6.09 18.91
N SER A 625 19.50 5.60 19.81
CA SER A 625 20.92 5.99 19.82
C SER A 625 21.64 5.50 18.57
N ASN A 626 21.30 4.30 18.09
CA ASN A 626 21.91 3.73 16.88
C ASN A 626 21.43 4.44 15.60
N SER A 627 20.16 4.87 15.54
CA SER A 627 19.62 5.55 14.36
C SER A 627 19.92 7.05 14.29
N TYR A 628 20.34 7.68 15.40
CA TYR A 628 20.57 9.12 15.51
C TYR A 628 21.50 9.70 14.43
N LEU A 629 22.54 8.96 14.03
CA LEU A 629 23.51 9.42 13.04
C LEU A 629 22.98 9.33 11.60
N GLU A 630 22.09 8.37 11.32
CA GLU A 630 21.55 8.09 9.98
C GLU A 630 20.44 9.07 9.57
N LEU A 631 19.70 9.59 10.56
CA LEU A 631 18.62 10.54 10.35
C LEU A 631 19.14 11.85 9.74
N GLN A 632 18.55 12.31 8.63
CA GLN A 632 18.98 13.56 7.99
C GLN A 632 18.31 14.80 8.60
N ASN A 633 17.01 14.70 8.89
CA ASN A 633 16.21 15.81 9.37
C ASN A 633 16.60 16.21 10.80
N GLN A 634 16.77 17.52 11.05
CA GLN A 634 17.19 18.07 12.35
C GLN A 634 16.02 18.45 13.28
N SER A 635 14.81 18.56 12.75
CA SER A 635 13.63 19.11 13.41
C SER A 635 13.19 18.33 14.66
N TYR A 636 12.29 18.92 15.46
CA TYR A 636 11.81 18.27 16.70
C TYR A 636 10.85 17.10 16.45
N PHE A 637 9.84 17.26 15.58
CA PHE A 637 8.79 16.24 15.48
C PHE A 637 9.22 15.01 14.67
N VAL A 638 10.08 15.19 13.66
CA VAL A 638 10.49 14.12 12.73
C VAL A 638 12.02 13.94 12.66
N GLY A 639 12.79 14.70 13.44
CA GLY A 639 14.23 14.80 13.32
C GLY A 639 15.02 14.56 14.61
N LYS A 640 16.34 14.83 14.54
CA LYS A 640 17.32 14.53 15.61
C LYS A 640 17.00 15.22 16.93
N LEU A 641 16.43 16.42 16.88
CA LEU A 641 16.11 17.17 18.09
C LEU A 641 15.02 16.46 18.91
N GLY A 642 14.11 15.76 18.24
CA GLY A 642 13.13 14.88 18.87
C GLY A 642 13.74 13.66 19.53
N LEU A 643 14.69 13.00 18.87
CA LEU A 643 15.43 11.87 19.45
C LEU A 643 16.21 12.31 20.69
N PHE A 644 16.89 13.46 20.64
CA PHE A 644 17.55 14.04 21.80
C PHE A 644 16.58 14.29 22.96
N SER A 645 15.39 14.83 22.66
CA SER A 645 14.29 15.04 23.61
C SER A 645 13.90 13.75 24.34
N ALA A 646 13.76 12.66 23.60
CA ALA A 646 13.42 11.35 24.14
C ALA A 646 14.56 10.76 24.97
N LEU A 647 15.77 10.68 24.40
CA LEU A 647 16.95 10.12 25.07
C LEU A 647 17.25 10.82 26.41
N SER A 648 17.12 12.16 26.45
CA SER A 648 17.33 12.96 27.66
C SER A 648 16.32 12.66 28.76
N ARG A 649 15.08 12.29 28.41
CA ARG A 649 14.03 11.88 29.39
C ARG A 649 14.18 10.43 29.83
N ILE A 650 14.70 9.56 28.96
CA ILE A 650 14.96 8.16 29.27
C ILE A 650 16.14 8.02 30.24
N SER A 651 17.24 8.74 29.99
CA SER A 651 18.49 8.66 30.74
C SER A 651 18.33 8.64 32.27
N PRO A 652 17.60 9.57 32.92
CA PRO A 652 17.44 9.55 34.38
C PRO A 652 16.64 8.36 34.93
N ILE A 653 15.77 7.76 34.11
CA ILE A 653 14.96 6.59 34.49
C ILE A 653 15.78 5.30 34.37
N THR A 654 16.57 5.17 33.30
CA THR A 654 17.29 3.93 32.99
C THR A 654 18.72 3.91 33.52
N GLY A 655 19.28 5.07 33.84
CA GLY A 655 20.69 5.25 34.20
C GLY A 655 21.65 5.18 33.02
N GLN A 656 21.16 5.17 31.77
CA GLN A 656 22.01 5.19 30.58
C GLN A 656 22.52 6.61 30.31
N GLU A 657 23.83 6.75 30.09
CA GLU A 657 24.44 8.03 29.73
C GLU A 657 24.20 8.34 28.25
N LEU A 658 23.91 9.61 27.95
CA LEU A 658 23.78 10.09 26.57
C LEU A 658 25.12 9.91 25.83
N PRO A 659 25.13 9.30 24.63
CA PRO A 659 26.36 9.18 23.86
C PRO A 659 26.92 10.55 23.45
N ASP A 660 28.25 10.72 23.43
CA ASP A 660 28.93 11.98 23.12
C ASP A 660 28.55 12.59 21.74
N PHE A 661 28.10 11.77 20.79
CA PHE A 661 27.68 12.24 19.46
C PHE A 661 26.25 12.80 19.43
N VAL A 662 25.47 12.58 20.48
CA VAL A 662 24.10 13.10 20.59
C VAL A 662 24.18 14.52 21.13
N LEU A 663 24.15 15.50 20.21
CA LEU A 663 24.09 16.93 20.50
C LEU A 663 25.22 17.44 21.43
N ASP A 664 26.35 17.81 20.83
CA ASP A 664 27.51 18.38 21.53
C ASP A 664 27.17 19.78 22.07
N GLY A 665 27.03 19.89 23.40
CA GLY A 665 26.70 21.14 24.09
C GLY A 665 27.80 22.20 24.10
N ASP A 666 29.03 21.85 23.67
CA ASP A 666 30.15 22.79 23.61
C ASP A 666 30.18 23.63 22.30
N GLN A 667 29.29 23.33 21.35
CA GLN A 667 29.19 24.05 20.07
C GLN A 667 27.83 24.73 19.87
N ASP A 668 27.84 25.84 19.13
CA ASP A 668 26.60 26.50 18.71
C ASP A 668 25.82 25.56 17.78
N TYR A 669 24.55 25.30 18.10
CA TYR A 669 23.63 24.54 17.25
C TYR A 669 23.34 25.32 15.98
N LEU A 670 23.36 24.65 14.83
CA LEU A 670 23.00 25.24 13.55
C LEU A 670 21.68 24.65 13.10
N VAL A 671 20.66 25.51 12.94
CA VAL A 671 19.39 25.04 12.40
C VAL A 671 19.51 24.66 10.93
N ASP A 672 18.72 23.70 10.47
CA ASP A 672 18.78 23.22 9.09
C ASP A 672 18.03 24.14 8.12
N LEU A 673 18.80 24.85 7.27
CA LEU A 673 18.26 25.82 6.31
C LEU A 673 18.17 25.27 4.88
N ASP A 674 18.57 24.02 4.64
CA ASP A 674 18.48 23.38 3.31
C ASP A 674 17.07 22.84 3.06
N VAL A 675 16.10 23.76 3.08
CA VAL A 675 14.68 23.46 2.93
C VAL A 675 14.04 24.29 1.82
N SER A 676 13.08 23.69 1.13
CA SER A 676 12.29 24.34 0.07
C SER A 676 10.99 24.99 0.58
N THR A 677 10.54 24.61 1.78
CA THR A 677 9.35 25.13 2.45
C THR A 677 9.65 25.32 3.93
N ALA A 678 8.91 26.21 4.60
CA ALA A 678 9.00 26.41 6.04
C ALA A 678 7.67 25.99 6.69
N ASP A 679 7.74 24.99 7.54
CA ASP A 679 6.62 24.54 8.37
C ASP A 679 7.10 24.22 9.80
N PHE A 680 6.16 23.88 10.68
CA PHE A 680 6.43 23.61 12.09
C PHE A 680 6.62 22.12 12.41
N LEU A 681 6.40 21.22 11.45
CA LEU A 681 6.52 19.78 11.67
C LEU A 681 7.92 19.29 11.30
N SER A 682 8.41 19.69 10.14
CA SER A 682 9.57 19.10 9.46
C SER A 682 10.72 20.06 9.19
N SER A 683 10.56 21.37 9.46
CA SER A 683 11.59 22.38 9.18
C SER A 683 12.12 23.12 10.42
N PHE A 684 13.17 23.92 10.21
CA PHE A 684 13.88 24.70 11.23
C PHE A 684 13.05 25.60 12.13
N THR A 685 11.81 25.95 11.75
CA THR A 685 10.98 26.80 12.61
C THR A 685 10.69 26.14 13.95
N ASN A 686 10.54 24.81 13.98
CA ASN A 686 10.35 24.09 15.25
C ASN A 686 11.65 23.88 16.02
N GLU A 687 12.82 23.91 15.37
CA GLU A 687 14.13 23.86 16.03
C GLU A 687 14.35 25.15 16.83
N VAL A 688 14.09 26.30 16.21
CA VAL A 688 14.14 27.62 16.86
C VAL A 688 13.18 27.67 18.06
N VAL A 689 11.98 27.10 17.91
CA VAL A 689 10.99 27.11 19.00
C VAL A 689 11.35 26.11 20.10
N ALA A 690 11.82 24.92 19.77
CA ALA A 690 12.23 23.88 20.72
C ALA A 690 13.35 24.35 21.64
N LEU A 691 14.33 25.09 21.12
CA LEU A 691 15.49 25.58 21.86
C LEU A 691 15.27 26.95 22.54
N ARG A 692 14.05 27.50 22.52
CA ARG A 692 13.80 28.90 22.99
C ARG A 692 14.16 29.17 24.46
N ASN A 693 14.16 28.13 25.29
CA ASN A 693 14.46 28.21 26.72
C ASN A 693 15.62 27.29 27.14
N SER A 694 16.34 26.70 26.19
CA SER A 694 17.48 25.84 26.49
C SER A 694 18.75 26.68 26.66
N ASP A 695 19.78 26.10 27.27
CA ASP A 695 21.12 26.69 27.36
C ASP A 695 21.91 26.59 26.04
N ILE A 696 21.37 25.86 25.04
CA ILE A 696 22.00 25.65 23.73
C ILE A 696 21.81 26.89 22.88
N LYS A 697 22.92 27.48 22.42
CA LYS A 697 22.91 28.65 21.54
C LYS A 697 22.71 28.24 20.09
N ILE A 698 21.90 29.01 19.36
CA ILE A 698 21.74 28.85 17.91
C ILE A 698 22.67 29.83 17.18
N GLY A 699 23.62 29.31 16.40
CA GLY A 699 24.68 30.09 15.75
C GLY A 699 24.24 30.84 14.48
N ASN A 700 23.15 30.42 13.85
CA ASN A 700 22.69 30.91 12.53
C ASN A 700 21.29 31.54 12.53
N LEU A 701 20.87 32.17 13.64
CA LEU A 701 19.54 32.81 13.74
C LEU A 701 19.30 33.92 12.69
N ASN A 702 20.33 34.67 12.28
CA ASN A 702 20.17 35.69 11.23
C ASN A 702 19.81 35.02 9.89
N GLN A 703 20.52 33.94 9.54
CA GLN A 703 20.26 33.18 8.31
C GLN A 703 18.88 32.51 8.34
N ALA A 704 18.42 32.05 9.51
CA ALA A 704 17.07 31.53 9.67
C ALA A 704 16.00 32.59 9.37
N LEU A 705 16.21 33.84 9.82
CA LEU A 705 15.32 34.96 9.49
C LEU A 705 15.35 35.28 7.99
N ASP A 706 16.54 35.33 7.38
CA ASP A 706 16.68 35.56 5.94
C ASP A 706 15.98 34.46 5.12
N LYS A 707 16.09 33.20 5.55
CA LYS A 707 15.41 32.07 4.89
C LYS A 707 13.90 32.14 5.01
N LEU A 708 13.35 32.55 6.16
CA LEU A 708 11.92 32.82 6.28
C LEU A 708 11.47 33.96 5.37
N ASP A 709 12.28 35.02 5.25
CA ASP A 709 11.99 36.13 4.34
C ASP A 709 12.02 35.70 2.86
N GLU A 710 12.93 34.79 2.49
CA GLU A 710 13.04 34.19 1.15
C GLU A 710 11.82 33.32 0.80
N LEU A 711 11.41 32.44 1.72
CA LEU A 711 10.37 31.42 1.47
C LEU A 711 8.93 31.95 1.56
N LYS A 712 8.74 33.20 2.00
CA LYS A 712 7.40 33.76 2.20
C LYS A 712 6.62 33.89 0.88
N ILE A 713 5.35 33.53 0.94
CA ILE A 713 4.36 33.77 -0.11
C ILE A 713 3.58 35.02 0.27
N ILE A 714 3.56 36.01 -0.63
CA ILE A 714 2.86 37.28 -0.40
C ILE A 714 1.50 37.24 -1.08
N SER A 715 0.44 37.55 -0.33
CA SER A 715 -0.91 37.70 -0.87
C SER A 715 -1.58 38.94 -0.29
N GLU A 716 -1.89 39.90 -1.16
CA GLU A 716 -2.45 41.20 -0.78
C GLU A 716 -1.69 41.90 0.37
N ASP A 717 -2.21 41.82 1.60
CA ASP A 717 -1.68 42.47 2.80
C ASP A 717 -1.15 41.51 3.87
N PHE A 718 -1.16 40.19 3.60
CA PHE A 718 -0.68 39.13 4.49
C PHE A 718 0.40 38.27 3.81
N ILE A 719 1.08 37.44 4.62
CA ILE A 719 2.08 36.48 4.14
C ILE A 719 1.76 35.07 4.66
N SER A 720 2.19 34.06 3.93
CA SER A 720 2.15 32.66 4.36
C SER A 720 3.38 31.86 3.93
N TRP A 721 3.55 30.67 4.48
CA TRP A 721 4.60 29.72 4.06
C TRP A 721 4.07 28.42 3.45
N ASP A 722 2.74 28.29 3.36
CA ASP A 722 2.05 27.22 2.65
C ASP A 722 1.25 27.77 1.44
N LYS A 723 0.95 26.89 0.49
CA LYS A 723 0.19 27.18 -0.73
C LYS A 723 -1.18 27.76 -0.39
N LEU A 724 -1.50 28.94 -0.92
CA LEU A 724 -2.72 29.69 -0.58
C LEU A 724 -4.02 28.90 -0.83
N GLU A 725 -4.04 28.01 -1.82
CA GLU A 725 -5.20 27.19 -2.17
C GLU A 725 -5.55 26.17 -1.07
N SER A 726 -4.56 25.65 -0.37
CA SER A 726 -4.69 24.63 0.68
C SER A 726 -4.45 25.15 2.10
N ASN A 727 -3.87 26.35 2.24
CA ASN A 727 -3.43 26.86 3.53
C ASN A 727 -4.59 27.11 4.49
N ASN A 728 -4.52 26.48 5.66
CA ASN A 728 -5.43 26.59 6.80
C ASN A 728 -4.78 27.36 7.94
N VAL A 729 -5.57 27.90 8.87
CA VAL A 729 -5.02 28.39 10.16
C VAL A 729 -4.52 27.18 10.95
N SER A 730 -3.23 26.95 10.87
CA SER A 730 -2.61 25.65 11.19
C SER A 730 -1.29 25.88 11.90
N LEU A 731 -1.05 25.03 12.92
CA LEU A 731 0.22 25.01 13.62
C LEU A 731 1.22 24.13 12.89
N ALA A 732 0.83 22.93 12.44
CA ALA A 732 1.72 21.96 11.81
C ALA A 732 2.29 22.48 10.47
N HIS A 733 1.41 22.89 9.55
CA HIS A 733 1.80 23.28 8.19
C HIS A 733 1.45 24.74 7.84
N GLY A 734 0.76 25.45 8.75
CA GLY A 734 0.36 26.84 8.53
C GLY A 734 1.26 27.86 9.23
N ASN A 735 0.75 29.10 9.28
CA ASN A 735 1.51 30.25 9.78
C ASN A 735 1.78 30.20 11.28
N LEU A 736 0.95 29.54 12.10
CA LEU A 736 1.02 29.70 13.56
C LEU A 736 2.38 29.27 14.12
N GLY A 737 2.97 28.19 13.62
CA GLY A 737 4.27 27.72 14.07
C GLY A 737 5.41 28.66 13.64
N VAL A 738 5.35 29.14 12.41
CA VAL A 738 6.27 30.16 11.87
C VAL A 738 6.17 31.46 12.67
N GLU A 739 4.97 31.87 13.07
CA GLU A 739 4.75 33.07 13.88
C GLU A 739 5.43 32.98 15.25
N VAL A 740 5.36 31.82 15.91
CA VAL A 740 6.06 31.59 17.18
C VAL A 740 7.58 31.71 16.96
N ALA A 741 8.11 31.09 15.90
CA ALA A 741 9.52 31.19 15.56
C ALA A 741 9.96 32.65 15.26
N LEU A 742 9.12 33.42 14.55
CA LEU A 742 9.39 34.83 14.26
C LEU A 742 9.46 35.70 15.52
N LEU A 743 8.62 35.44 16.54
CA LEU A 743 8.75 36.14 17.82
C LEU A 743 9.99 35.71 18.60
N CYS A 744 10.37 34.42 18.56
CA CYS A 744 11.65 33.98 19.10
C CYS A 744 12.83 34.70 18.43
N LEU A 745 12.81 34.81 17.10
CA LEU A 745 13.84 35.53 16.33
C LEU A 745 13.85 37.02 16.66
N ALA A 746 12.68 37.67 16.74
CA ALA A 746 12.57 39.09 17.07
C ALA A 746 13.16 39.41 18.45
N GLY A 747 12.90 38.57 19.45
CA GLY A 747 13.45 38.72 20.80
C GLY A 747 14.96 38.49 20.88
N ASN A 748 15.47 37.45 20.21
CA ASN A 748 16.90 37.10 20.28
C ASN A 748 17.81 37.97 19.40
N LEU A 749 17.32 38.41 18.22
CA LEU A 749 18.11 39.22 17.29
C LEU A 749 17.96 40.73 17.51
N GLU A 750 16.95 41.16 18.29
CA GLU A 750 16.56 42.57 18.46
C GLU A 750 16.31 43.29 17.12
N ARG A 751 15.83 42.55 16.10
CA ARG A 751 15.62 43.04 14.74
C ARG A 751 14.14 43.34 14.45
N PRO A 752 13.79 44.55 13.98
CA PRO A 752 12.40 44.91 13.67
C PRO A 752 11.80 44.12 12.51
N GLU A 753 12.62 43.57 11.61
CA GLU A 753 12.19 42.82 10.42
C GLU A 753 11.39 41.57 10.79
N ALA A 754 11.85 40.80 11.77
CA ALA A 754 11.16 39.59 12.26
C ALA A 754 9.76 39.92 12.81
N LEU A 755 9.64 41.02 13.56
CA LEU A 755 8.36 41.49 14.09
C LEU A 755 7.42 41.99 12.99
N GLN A 756 7.95 42.58 11.92
CA GLN A 756 7.15 42.98 10.75
C GLN A 756 6.61 41.76 9.98
N LEU A 757 7.41 40.71 9.82
CA LEU A 757 6.97 39.45 9.24
C LEU A 757 5.86 38.82 10.10
N PHE A 758 6.05 38.72 11.41
CA PHE A 758 5.03 38.23 12.34
C PHE A 758 3.68 38.96 12.16
N ARG A 759 3.71 40.30 12.12
CA ARG A 759 2.49 41.11 11.93
C ARG A 759 1.79 40.84 10.61
N LYS A 760 2.53 40.58 9.53
CA LYS A 760 1.94 40.23 8.23
C LYS A 760 1.41 38.80 8.21
N ALA A 761 2.09 37.88 8.88
CA ALA A 761 1.68 36.48 8.99
C ALA A 761 0.35 36.39 9.74
N LYS A 762 0.23 37.07 10.89
CA LYS A 762 -0.98 37.08 11.72
C LYS A 762 -2.24 37.60 10.99
N ARG A 763 -2.09 38.51 10.04
CA ARG A 763 -3.23 39.02 9.24
C ARG A 763 -3.92 37.92 8.44
N PHE A 764 -3.20 36.85 8.08
CA PHE A 764 -3.80 35.66 7.48
C PHE A 764 -4.85 35.07 8.42
N ASP A 765 -4.46 34.79 9.67
CA ASP A 765 -5.35 34.20 10.68
C ASP A 765 -6.56 35.11 10.96
N ASP A 766 -6.34 36.42 11.03
CA ASP A 766 -7.42 37.39 11.26
C ASP A 766 -8.45 37.37 10.13
N ARG A 767 -8.00 37.19 8.87
CA ARG A 767 -8.88 37.09 7.69
C ARG A 767 -9.63 35.77 7.60
N GLN A 768 -9.07 34.70 8.16
CA GLN A 768 -9.70 33.37 8.19
C GLN A 768 -10.57 33.16 9.43
N ARG A 769 -10.68 34.15 10.32
CA ARG A 769 -11.49 34.05 11.54
C ARG A 769 -12.98 34.09 11.21
N LEU A 770 -13.73 33.14 11.78
CA LEU A 770 -15.18 33.02 11.67
C LEU A 770 -15.86 33.35 13.01
N GLU A 771 -17.20 33.33 13.04
CA GLU A 771 -17.97 33.53 14.28
C GLU A 771 -17.62 32.46 15.33
N ASN A 772 -17.39 31.23 14.89
CA ASN A 772 -16.88 30.13 15.70
C ASN A 772 -15.63 29.57 15.03
N GLY A 773 -14.46 29.70 15.66
CA GLY A 773 -13.19 29.20 15.09
C GLY A 773 -12.65 29.93 13.87
N TRP A 774 -11.96 29.16 13.03
CA TRP A 774 -11.29 29.58 11.80
C TRP A 774 -11.62 28.63 10.65
N VAL A 775 -11.51 29.12 9.41
CA VAL A 775 -11.77 28.35 8.18
C VAL A 775 -10.88 27.11 8.11
N ASP A 776 -11.49 25.95 7.88
CA ASP A 776 -10.85 24.72 7.41
C ASP A 776 -11.29 24.44 5.96
N LYS A 777 -10.36 24.64 5.03
CA LYS A 777 -10.59 24.49 3.59
C LYS A 777 -10.84 23.05 3.16
N ARG A 778 -10.56 22.05 4.00
CA ARG A 778 -10.76 20.64 3.67
C ARG A 778 -12.24 20.26 3.62
N ASN A 779 -13.05 20.87 4.48
CA ASN A 779 -14.48 20.56 4.63
C ASN A 779 -15.38 21.81 4.53
N SER A 780 -14.81 23.00 4.27
CA SER A 780 -15.55 24.28 4.24
C SER A 780 -16.28 24.61 5.56
N ASP A 781 -15.78 24.10 6.68
CA ASP A 781 -16.29 24.34 8.03
C ASP A 781 -15.14 24.81 8.93
N THR A 782 -15.19 24.51 10.21
CA THR A 782 -14.21 24.86 11.24
C THR A 782 -13.69 23.61 11.92
N SER A 783 -12.52 23.72 12.55
CA SER A 783 -11.88 22.60 13.24
C SER A 783 -11.33 23.01 14.60
N ALA A 784 -11.40 22.09 15.56
CA ALA A 784 -10.80 22.21 16.87
C ALA A 784 -9.50 21.39 16.99
N ASN A 785 -8.80 21.13 15.89
CA ASN A 785 -7.60 20.28 15.91
C ASN A 785 -6.33 21.09 16.24
N TRP A 786 -5.29 20.41 16.71
CA TRP A 786 -3.96 21.00 16.90
C TRP A 786 -3.29 21.28 15.56
N CYS A 787 -3.38 20.33 14.61
CA CYS A 787 -2.80 20.51 13.28
C CYS A 787 -3.47 21.65 12.51
N HIS A 788 -4.80 21.73 12.50
CA HIS A 788 -5.57 22.75 11.80
C HIS A 788 -6.72 23.23 12.68
N GLY A 789 -6.71 24.50 13.10
CA GLY A 789 -7.81 25.11 13.84
C GLY A 789 -7.50 25.52 15.29
N SER A 790 -8.56 25.57 16.10
CA SER A 790 -8.56 26.31 17.37
C SER A 790 -7.55 25.84 18.40
N THR A 791 -7.25 24.54 18.47
CA THR A 791 -6.28 24.02 19.44
C THR A 791 -4.87 24.47 19.10
N GLY A 792 -4.50 24.46 17.82
CA GLY A 792 -3.24 25.04 17.34
C GLY A 792 -3.14 26.53 17.64
N VAL A 793 -4.22 27.28 17.42
CA VAL A 793 -4.29 28.72 17.76
C VAL A 793 -4.10 28.94 19.25
N LEU A 794 -4.82 28.20 20.10
CA LEU A 794 -4.77 28.34 21.55
C LEU A 794 -3.33 28.20 22.07
N VAL A 795 -2.62 27.14 21.66
CA VAL A 795 -1.25 26.88 22.13
C VAL A 795 -0.24 27.87 21.55
N ALA A 796 -0.38 28.27 20.28
CA ALA A 796 0.51 29.26 19.66
C ALA A 796 0.40 30.62 20.37
N ARG A 797 -0.83 31.10 20.57
CA ARG A 797 -1.10 32.40 21.20
C ARG A 797 -0.61 32.45 22.65
N LEU A 798 -0.73 31.34 23.39
CA LEU A 798 -0.19 31.24 24.75
C LEU A 798 1.33 31.40 24.78
N VAL A 799 2.05 30.75 23.86
CA VAL A 799 3.51 30.87 23.78
C VAL A 799 3.92 32.26 23.31
N GLN A 800 3.20 32.86 22.36
CA GLN A 800 3.44 34.22 21.91
C GLN A 800 3.28 35.25 23.06
N LEU A 801 2.29 35.09 23.92
CA LEU A 801 2.12 35.94 25.11
C LEU A 801 3.25 35.74 26.13
N ARG A 802 3.73 34.51 26.35
CA ARG A 802 4.90 34.25 27.20
C ARG A 802 6.18 34.86 26.62
N LEU A 803 6.36 34.80 25.30
CA LEU A 803 7.48 35.46 24.62
C LEU A 803 7.39 36.99 24.75
N ASP A 804 6.20 37.56 24.63
CA ASP A 804 5.96 38.98 24.90
C ASP A 804 6.23 39.34 26.38
N ASP A 805 5.87 38.47 27.32
CA ASP A 805 6.19 38.69 28.73
C ASP A 805 7.70 38.77 28.98
N ARG A 806 8.49 37.96 28.26
CA ARG A 806 9.96 37.93 28.32
C ARG A 806 10.62 39.11 27.59
N TYR A 807 10.21 39.39 26.36
CA TYR A 807 10.92 40.31 25.45
C TYR A 807 10.23 41.68 25.26
N LYS A 808 8.96 41.83 25.68
CA LYS A 808 8.17 43.06 25.55
C LYS A 808 8.09 43.57 24.10
N LEU A 809 7.71 42.68 23.19
CA LEU A 809 7.74 42.91 21.74
C LEU A 809 6.45 43.54 21.20
N LEU A 810 5.32 43.27 21.84
CA LEU A 810 3.98 43.58 21.33
C LEU A 810 3.45 44.88 21.93
N SER A 811 2.67 45.62 21.13
CA SER A 811 1.87 46.74 21.63
C SER A 811 0.71 46.24 22.49
N PRO A 812 0.15 47.09 23.39
CA PRO A 812 -1.01 46.71 24.20
C PRO A 812 -2.20 46.21 23.37
N SER A 813 -2.45 46.80 22.19
CA SER A 813 -3.52 46.36 21.29
C SER A 813 -3.25 44.99 20.67
N GLU A 814 -1.99 44.70 20.30
CA GLU A 814 -1.62 43.39 19.76
C GLU A 814 -1.76 42.32 20.83
N ARG A 815 -1.32 42.60 22.06
CA ARG A 815 -1.50 41.69 23.20
C ARG A 815 -2.97 41.38 23.46
N THR A 816 -3.83 42.40 23.54
CA THR A 816 -5.28 42.22 23.71
C THR A 816 -5.90 41.41 22.56
N ALA A 817 -5.40 41.56 21.33
CA ALA A 817 -5.87 40.75 20.21
C ALA A 817 -5.52 39.26 20.38
N LEU A 818 -4.30 38.93 20.84
CA LEU A 818 -3.93 37.54 21.13
C LEU A 818 -4.77 36.96 22.29
N GLU A 819 -5.02 37.73 23.34
CA GLU A 819 -5.89 37.32 24.46
C GLU A 819 -7.33 37.07 23.98
N ALA A 820 -7.84 37.86 23.03
CA ALA A 820 -9.15 37.64 22.42
C ALA A 820 -9.18 36.38 21.53
N ASP A 821 -8.09 36.06 20.82
CA ASP A 821 -7.95 34.82 20.07
C ASP A 821 -7.95 33.60 21.01
N LEU A 822 -7.31 33.68 22.19
CA LEU A 822 -7.34 32.61 23.20
C LEU A 822 -8.76 32.32 23.69
N GLN A 823 -9.52 33.37 24.02
CA GLN A 823 -10.91 33.21 24.45
C GLN A 823 -11.77 32.58 23.35
N HIS A 824 -11.58 33.03 22.11
CA HIS A 824 -12.28 32.49 20.93
C HIS A 824 -11.99 31.01 20.71
N ALA A 825 -10.70 30.65 20.70
CA ALA A 825 -10.25 29.27 20.54
C ALA A 825 -10.76 28.38 21.68
N SER A 826 -10.60 28.81 22.93
CA SER A 826 -11.04 28.03 24.10
C SER A 826 -12.55 27.75 24.09
N LYS A 827 -13.36 28.72 23.65
CA LYS A 827 -14.81 28.54 23.51
C LYS A 827 -15.12 27.47 22.46
N GLN A 828 -14.51 27.55 21.28
CA GLN A 828 -14.74 26.55 20.25
C GLN A 828 -14.30 25.15 20.70
N ILE A 829 -13.17 25.04 21.40
CA ILE A 829 -12.68 23.75 21.90
C ILE A 829 -13.67 23.15 22.92
N ILE A 830 -14.30 23.96 23.77
CA ILE A 830 -15.33 23.49 24.69
C ILE A 830 -16.61 23.08 23.95
N ASP A 831 -16.99 23.82 22.91
CA ASP A 831 -18.24 23.59 22.18
C ASP A 831 -18.15 22.39 21.21
N LEU A 832 -16.96 22.09 20.66
CA LEU A 832 -16.76 21.06 19.63
C LEU A 832 -15.68 20.03 19.96
N GLY A 833 -14.64 20.44 20.70
CA GLY A 833 -13.41 19.68 20.85
C GLY A 833 -13.47 18.50 21.83
N PHE A 834 -14.56 18.34 22.58
CA PHE A 834 -14.73 17.20 23.49
C PHE A 834 -15.44 16.01 22.85
N ASP A 835 -16.29 16.24 21.85
CA ASP A 835 -17.06 15.19 21.16
C ASP A 835 -16.44 14.85 19.79
N MET A 836 -15.12 14.70 19.76
CA MET A 836 -14.36 14.35 18.56
C MET A 836 -14.41 12.85 18.24
N THR A 837 -14.12 12.52 16.98
CA THR A 837 -14.03 11.14 16.46
C THR A 837 -12.74 10.40 16.85
N ASN A 838 -11.78 11.10 17.46
CA ASN A 838 -10.46 10.55 17.77
C ASN A 838 -9.99 11.01 19.15
N PHE A 839 -9.24 10.18 19.87
CA PHE A 839 -8.64 10.50 21.16
C PHE A 839 -7.19 10.98 21.10
N SER A 840 -6.60 11.15 19.92
CA SER A 840 -5.21 11.58 19.72
C SER A 840 -4.89 13.01 20.16
N LEU A 841 -3.62 13.40 20.12
CA LEU A 841 -3.18 14.78 20.42
C LEU A 841 -3.31 15.72 19.21
N CYS A 842 -3.04 15.23 18.00
CA CYS A 842 -2.98 16.05 16.79
C CYS A 842 -4.37 16.54 16.36
N HIS A 843 -5.37 15.65 16.41
CA HIS A 843 -6.71 15.90 15.91
C HIS A 843 -7.76 15.15 16.73
N GLY A 844 -7.58 15.12 18.05
CA GLY A 844 -8.47 14.41 18.95
C GLY A 844 -8.66 15.09 20.30
N THR A 845 -9.54 14.49 21.10
CA THR A 845 -9.96 15.01 22.41
C THR A 845 -8.79 15.23 23.37
N SER A 846 -7.78 14.35 23.37
CA SER A 846 -6.64 14.49 24.29
C SER A 846 -5.79 15.73 24.04
N GLY A 847 -5.63 16.14 22.78
CA GLY A 847 -4.91 17.37 22.42
C GLY A 847 -5.63 18.61 22.92
N ASN A 848 -6.96 18.60 22.78
CA ASN A 848 -7.85 19.67 23.23
C ASN A 848 -7.84 19.82 24.75
N LEU A 849 -7.97 18.70 25.46
CA LEU A 849 -7.89 18.66 26.92
C LEU A 849 -6.52 19.11 27.44
N LEU A 850 -5.43 18.70 26.78
CA LEU A 850 -4.08 19.12 27.16
C LEU A 850 -3.87 20.63 26.96
N ALA A 851 -4.30 21.16 25.81
CA ALA A 851 -4.18 22.58 25.51
C ALA A 851 -4.99 23.44 26.51
N LEU A 852 -6.22 23.02 26.85
CA LEU A 852 -7.03 23.71 27.86
C LEU A 852 -6.48 23.55 29.29
N SER A 853 -5.89 22.39 29.63
CA SER A 853 -5.21 22.20 30.91
C SER A 853 -4.08 23.21 31.09
N TYR A 854 -3.35 23.51 30.02
CA TYR A 854 -2.32 24.53 30.06
C TYR A 854 -2.90 25.96 30.10
N TYR A 855 -3.95 26.24 29.32
CA TYR A 855 -4.65 27.53 29.34
C TYR A 855 -5.18 27.90 30.73
N GLN A 856 -5.51 26.90 31.55
CA GLN A 856 -5.90 27.08 32.96
C GLN A 856 -4.90 27.95 33.75
N SER A 857 -3.60 27.81 33.49
CA SER A 857 -2.54 28.60 34.16
C SER A 857 -2.58 30.09 33.84
N TYR A 858 -3.25 30.48 32.76
CA TYR A 858 -3.39 31.87 32.31
C TYR A 858 -4.69 32.53 32.81
N LEU A 859 -5.60 31.75 33.41
CA LEU A 859 -6.90 32.23 33.87
C LEU A 859 -6.86 32.74 35.32
N PRO A 860 -7.74 33.68 35.68
CA PRO A 860 -7.99 34.01 37.08
C PRO A 860 -8.44 32.78 37.88
N GLU A 861 -8.10 32.73 39.17
CA GLU A 861 -8.30 31.55 40.04
C GLU A 861 -9.71 30.92 39.96
N ASN A 862 -10.76 31.73 39.97
CA ASN A 862 -12.14 31.24 39.89
C ASN A 862 -12.47 30.58 38.54
N ASP A 863 -11.97 31.13 37.44
CA ASP A 863 -12.22 30.59 36.10
C ASP A 863 -11.32 29.37 35.84
N ALA A 864 -10.10 29.40 36.36
CA ALA A 864 -9.19 28.25 36.38
C ALA A 864 -9.83 27.04 37.12
N GLN A 865 -10.45 27.26 38.28
CA GLN A 865 -11.15 26.18 39.01
C GLN A 865 -12.36 25.63 38.25
N ARG A 866 -13.14 26.50 37.59
CA ARG A 866 -14.27 26.07 36.74
C ARG A 866 -13.79 25.23 35.56
N LEU A 867 -12.74 25.67 34.87
CA LEU A 867 -12.16 24.91 33.76
C LEU A 867 -11.60 23.57 34.23
N ARG A 868 -10.89 23.53 35.36
CA ARG A 868 -10.39 22.28 35.97
C ARG A 868 -11.49 21.25 36.20
N ALA A 869 -12.67 21.69 36.69
CA ALA A 869 -13.80 20.79 36.92
C ALA A 869 -14.39 20.22 35.62
N ILE A 870 -14.40 21.03 34.54
CA ILE A 870 -14.79 20.56 33.20
C ILE A 870 -13.78 19.53 32.70
N LEU A 871 -12.49 19.85 32.77
CA LEU A 871 -11.41 18.96 32.31
C LEU A 871 -11.42 17.62 33.05
N ASP A 872 -11.57 17.61 34.38
CA ASP A 872 -11.64 16.37 35.17
C ASP A 872 -12.80 15.48 34.70
N LYS A 873 -13.99 16.08 34.47
CA LYS A 873 -15.15 15.35 33.95
C LYS A 873 -14.88 14.75 32.57
N GLU A 874 -14.29 15.50 31.66
CA GLU A 874 -14.08 15.04 30.28
C GLU A 874 -12.94 14.01 30.17
N TYR A 875 -11.87 14.15 30.95
CA TYR A 875 -10.86 13.08 31.08
C TYR A 875 -11.49 11.78 31.63
N ARG A 876 -12.36 11.87 32.64
CA ARG A 876 -13.07 10.70 33.19
C ARG A 876 -13.99 10.05 32.17
N LYS A 877 -14.73 10.86 31.38
CA LYS A 877 -15.57 10.36 30.27
C LYS A 877 -14.73 9.61 29.25
N LEU A 878 -13.62 10.20 28.80
CA LEU A 878 -12.69 9.60 27.84
C LEU A 878 -12.16 8.24 28.33
N HIS A 879 -11.66 8.17 29.56
CA HIS A 879 -11.11 6.93 30.13
C HIS A 879 -12.17 5.86 30.40
N ALA A 880 -13.35 6.26 30.91
CA ALA A 880 -14.45 5.32 31.12
C ALA A 880 -14.94 4.70 29.79
N PHE A 881 -14.99 5.49 28.72
CA PHE A 881 -15.30 4.96 27.40
C PHE A 881 -14.19 4.04 26.88
N GLY A 882 -12.93 4.47 26.96
CA GLY A 882 -11.75 3.68 26.57
C GLY A 882 -11.76 2.27 27.19
N LEU A 883 -11.91 2.21 28.52
CA LEU A 883 -11.94 0.97 29.30
C LEU A 883 -13.13 0.05 28.98
N THR A 884 -14.23 0.57 28.43
CA THR A 884 -15.48 -0.20 28.23
C THR A 884 -15.79 -0.52 26.78
N LYS A 885 -15.36 0.33 25.86
CA LYS A 885 -15.68 0.28 24.42
C LYS A 885 -14.45 0.28 23.53
N GLY A 886 -13.26 0.53 24.09
CA GLY A 886 -12.02 0.67 23.36
C GLY A 886 -11.63 2.13 23.13
N TRP A 887 -10.35 2.32 22.79
CA TRP A 887 -9.76 3.63 22.56
C TRP A 887 -9.97 4.08 21.12
N MET A 888 -10.60 5.24 20.90
CA MET A 888 -10.90 5.78 19.57
C MET A 888 -9.65 6.35 18.86
N CYS A 889 -8.57 5.57 18.79
CA CYS A 889 -7.40 5.85 17.95
C CYS A 889 -7.19 4.77 16.88
N SER A 890 -7.79 3.58 17.05
CA SER A 890 -7.63 2.44 16.14
C SER A 890 -8.59 2.44 14.94
N PHE A 891 -9.37 3.50 14.74
CA PHE A 891 -10.33 3.64 13.64
C PHE A 891 -11.31 2.45 13.50
N ASN A 892 -11.84 1.94 14.63
CA ASN A 892 -12.72 0.76 14.69
C ASN A 892 -12.02 -0.56 14.27
N THR A 893 -10.69 -0.59 14.18
CA THR A 893 -9.92 -1.80 13.92
C THR A 893 -9.38 -2.41 15.21
N LYS A 894 -8.87 -3.65 15.12
CA LYS A 894 -8.15 -4.31 16.23
C LYS A 894 -6.69 -3.84 16.38
N TYR A 895 -6.16 -3.09 15.42
CA TYR A 895 -4.77 -2.62 15.44
C TYR A 895 -4.70 -1.21 16.02
N ASN A 896 -3.82 -1.04 17.00
CA ASN A 896 -3.65 0.25 17.66
C ASN A 896 -2.70 1.16 16.87
N VAL A 897 -2.86 2.46 17.10
CA VAL A 897 -1.90 3.49 16.69
C VAL A 897 -1.00 3.79 17.88
N TYR A 898 0.31 3.66 17.68
CA TYR A 898 1.31 3.86 18.74
C TYR A 898 2.08 5.19 18.63
N GLY A 899 1.70 6.08 17.71
CA GLY A 899 2.25 7.42 17.63
C GLY A 899 1.84 8.30 18.81
N LEU A 900 2.73 9.18 19.29
CA LEU A 900 2.40 10.13 20.36
C LEU A 900 1.34 11.12 19.91
N MET A 901 1.46 11.65 18.70
CA MET A 901 0.55 12.68 18.20
C MET A 901 -0.75 12.08 17.67
N THR A 902 -0.76 10.81 17.27
CA THR A 902 -1.88 10.17 16.56
C THR A 902 -2.55 9.04 17.33
N GLY A 903 -1.94 8.54 18.41
CA GLY A 903 -2.33 7.27 19.03
C GLY A 903 -2.36 7.22 20.55
N LEU A 904 -2.31 5.99 21.08
CA LEU A 904 -2.47 5.67 22.50
C LEU A 904 -1.48 6.41 23.43
N PRO A 905 -0.18 6.55 23.08
CA PRO A 905 0.75 7.29 23.94
C PRO A 905 0.37 8.76 24.13
N GLY A 906 -0.36 9.35 23.17
CA GLY A 906 -0.89 10.72 23.30
C GLY A 906 -1.91 10.86 24.42
N ILE A 907 -2.77 9.85 24.60
CA ILE A 907 -3.77 9.81 25.69
C ILE A 907 -3.05 9.69 27.03
N LEU A 908 -2.07 8.79 27.13
CA LEU A 908 -1.22 8.63 28.32
C LEU A 908 -0.54 9.95 28.70
N TYR A 909 0.13 10.57 27.75
CA TYR A 909 0.86 11.80 27.96
C TYR A 909 -0.05 12.94 28.45
N SER A 910 -1.17 13.15 27.77
CA SER A 910 -2.16 14.17 28.12
C SER A 910 -2.70 13.98 29.54
N THR A 911 -3.06 12.73 29.88
CA THR A 911 -3.62 12.39 31.20
C THR A 911 -2.58 12.57 32.30
N ALA A 912 -1.33 12.12 32.06
CA ALA A 912 -0.25 12.25 33.02
C ALA A 912 0.07 13.72 33.35
N LYS A 913 0.14 14.60 32.32
CA LYS A 913 0.33 16.04 32.52
C LYS A 913 -0.81 16.67 33.32
N PHE A 914 -2.06 16.29 33.05
CA PHE A 914 -3.22 16.79 33.80
C PHE A 914 -3.17 16.40 35.28
N LEU A 915 -2.87 15.14 35.58
CA LEU A 915 -2.78 14.61 36.95
C LEU A 915 -1.65 15.26 37.75
N LYS A 916 -0.48 15.47 37.11
CA LYS A 916 0.66 16.16 37.73
C LYS A 916 0.45 17.67 37.91
N GLY A 917 -0.58 18.23 37.28
CA GLY A 917 -0.81 19.68 37.28
C GLY A 917 0.31 20.45 36.58
N ALA A 918 0.93 19.83 35.57
CA ALA A 918 2.06 20.40 34.85
C ALA A 918 1.63 21.62 34.03
N ASP A 919 2.48 22.65 34.00
CA ASP A 919 2.25 23.93 33.34
C ASP A 919 3.11 24.12 32.08
N SER A 920 3.47 23.01 31.42
CA SER A 920 4.28 22.92 30.19
C SER A 920 3.45 22.44 28.99
N LEU A 921 3.54 23.13 27.85
CA LEU A 921 2.94 22.65 26.59
C LEU A 921 3.75 21.51 25.96
N ASP A 922 5.06 21.41 26.29
CA ASP A 922 6.02 20.41 25.84
C ASP A 922 5.73 19.90 24.43
N VAL A 923 5.06 18.76 24.25
CA VAL A 923 4.88 18.13 22.93
C VAL A 923 3.92 18.88 22.00
N LEU A 924 3.02 19.74 22.50
CA LEU A 924 2.15 20.58 21.66
C LEU A 924 2.87 21.84 21.16
N ILE A 925 3.84 22.35 21.91
CA ILE A 925 4.79 23.39 21.48
C ILE A 925 6.17 23.04 22.07
N PRO A 926 7.04 22.37 21.29
CA PRO A 926 8.26 21.72 21.79
C PRO A 926 9.10 22.66 22.62
N ASN A 927 9.61 22.20 23.76
CA ASN A 927 10.50 22.95 24.65
C ASN A 927 11.51 21.96 25.24
N LEU A 928 12.79 22.18 24.97
CA LEU A 928 13.90 21.35 25.46
C LEU A 928 14.55 21.93 26.71
#